data_AF-A0A6I3D2G4-F1
#
_entry.id   AF-A0A6I3D2G4-F1
#
_cell.length_a   1.000
_cell.length_b   1.000
_cell.length_c   1.000
_cell.angle_alpha   90.00
_cell.angle_beta   90.00
_cell.angle_gamma   90.00
#
_symmetry.space_group_name_H-M   'P 1'
#
loop_
_entity.id
_entity.type
_entity.pdbx_description
1 polymer ?
#
loop_
_entity_poly.entity_id
_entity_poly.type
_entity_poly.pdbx_seq_one_letter_code
_entity_poly.pdbx_strand_id
1 'polypeptide(L)'
;MTGEAEIRATSAEPPRATIALVMIVKDEAHVVTEAFDSVRAFIDSWCIVDTGSTDGTQDLIRSYFAEAGIPGELHEREWVDFAHNRTEALQLSRGSAEYALMMDADDLLVGEPDFDALDADAYIMRIGTGFTYWRTQLFKLERPWEYRGVLHEYAVCTEPCGPIERLGGEYHLESRRLGGRNLADDKYERDSAVLRDELERDPDDSRTVFYLAQSRMDAGDPHEAYDLYTRRTQMGGWNEEIFYSHMQRARALQRMGTSWDRVLTAYLDAWNTRPTRVEPLVEIARHYRSTSEWQLAHLFAARATDIDFPDGDLLFVSADAHNWQAADERSMAAYYIGNYQESFDQCTKLLNDSKLPLDQRDRVLSNRDFCLPYLLAEERIRPLDVIARLTERFESPAVDPNVTLTITTCRRRDLFDRSMDSFLRNCTDVDAIDRWICIDDGSSDQDRAAMAERYPFFEFIWKDNTNKGHARSMEILRAEVSSPYWMHLEDDWEFFAPDSYVSRAIAILEDDLSIGQVLFNRNYAELASEWDIPGGELRTTARGKQPYRVHIHAEPGTEAFEIFNRDIGKNRPTNSWWPNFSFRPSMLRTSAINEIGAFSTEPIHFELEFAKRFTAAGLHSAFFDNICNVNIGTLTSETGPNRRPNAYELNGEAQFGRTLPQTETTTVRLVSFWGDPSNIASHFSRQTKGDDKWNGIHLTDDPDADVTVILNHPGPTDVQPERSIVLHMEPLAGVATWGNWSEPNPDDLLHVRTHSQFPNVAEWHLGSTWAELGGGNNTPSTIEKTRDLSVVVSNKAFDPGHKLRLAFVQHLASNNVDIDVFGRGAIDGVPKHKGELPEWDKRDGLFPYRYTIAVENFSEHNYVTEKFFDAILSECLCFYWGCPNLEQLVDPDVFVRLPLEDPAEAQRIIEQAIADDLWSQRIDAIRLEKQRILDEYQLFPTIERVLTGLKRFDKLPIRVINLERRPDRWADFTERLSASADAETATKFLHVEGTDGHDLVMTPEIEHLFRNNDFNFRRGLIGCALSHIDLWQQVADGDDDMMLIVEDDTTFVPHLRNELVDALGHLPQATEFDLAFLGSLQWDTAPDRTGLAPRDRWRPMVWPEFLGGTFAYLVTKTGARNLLELVERDGIQNGIDWFPMRHGSELRALETLPAVASATMAWPGRTGDSDIQHDFEPVATELPLSSNSDRPTRSSQPD
;
A
#
# COMPACT_ATOMS: atom_id res chain seq x y z
N MET A 1 20.82 -45.23 -47.08
CA MET A 1 22.03 -46.05 -46.95
C MET A 1 22.34 -46.15 -45.48
N THR A 2 22.47 -47.37 -44.99
CA THR A 2 22.76 -47.79 -43.62
C THR A 2 24.09 -47.22 -43.13
N GLY A 3 24.12 -46.73 -41.90
CA GLY A 3 25.33 -46.30 -41.20
C GLY A 3 25.09 -46.29 -39.71
N GLU A 4 25.10 -47.48 -39.10
CA GLU A 4 25.30 -47.66 -37.66
C GLU A 4 26.62 -46.99 -37.27
N ALA A 5 26.57 -45.99 -36.39
CA ALA A 5 27.75 -45.42 -35.77
C ALA A 5 28.00 -46.16 -34.45
N GLU A 6 29.14 -46.83 -34.41
CA GLU A 6 29.67 -47.61 -33.30
C GLU A 6 29.65 -46.86 -31.97
N ILE A 7 29.19 -47.56 -30.94
CA ILE A 7 29.43 -47.28 -29.53
C ILE A 7 30.95 -47.20 -29.34
N ARG A 8 31.47 -45.98 -29.20
CA ARG A 8 32.81 -45.77 -28.64
C ARG A 8 32.72 -45.93 -27.13
N ALA A 9 33.41 -46.96 -26.64
CA ALA A 9 33.69 -47.19 -25.25
C ALA A 9 34.17 -45.89 -24.58
N THR A 10 33.54 -45.60 -23.45
CA THR A 10 33.91 -44.58 -22.48
C THR A 10 35.40 -44.66 -22.17
N SER A 11 36.12 -43.56 -22.42
CA SER A 11 37.39 -43.31 -21.77
C SER A 11 37.12 -43.31 -20.27
N ALA A 12 37.73 -44.23 -19.53
CA ALA A 12 37.72 -44.18 -18.07
C ALA A 12 38.22 -42.80 -17.63
N GLU A 13 37.37 -42.06 -16.92
CA GLU A 13 37.78 -40.87 -16.19
C GLU A 13 38.96 -41.24 -15.27
N PRO A 14 39.94 -40.34 -15.09
CA PRO A 14 40.99 -40.56 -14.11
C PRO A 14 40.36 -40.85 -12.73
N PRO A 15 40.91 -41.78 -11.95
CA PRO A 15 40.36 -42.05 -10.62
C PRO A 15 40.43 -40.78 -9.76
N ARG A 16 39.30 -40.40 -9.15
CA ARG A 16 39.24 -39.30 -8.16
C ARG A 16 40.21 -39.58 -7.01
N ALA A 17 40.78 -38.51 -6.43
CA ALA A 17 41.68 -38.64 -5.29
C ALA A 17 40.94 -39.22 -4.08
N THR A 18 41.60 -40.10 -3.33
CA THR A 18 40.99 -40.72 -2.14
C THR A 18 41.04 -39.80 -0.91
N ILE A 19 39.96 -39.76 -0.12
CA ILE A 19 39.82 -38.87 1.05
C ILE A 19 39.56 -39.67 2.33
N ALA A 20 40.30 -39.36 3.40
CA ALA A 20 40.09 -39.86 4.75
C ALA A 20 39.41 -38.82 5.64
N LEU A 21 38.32 -39.17 6.33
CA LEU A 21 37.79 -38.36 7.43
C LEU A 21 38.73 -38.45 8.64
N VAL A 22 39.20 -37.32 9.14
CA VAL A 22 40.06 -37.24 10.33
C VAL A 22 39.40 -36.37 11.38
N MET A 23 39.28 -36.88 12.61
CA MET A 23 38.64 -36.16 13.71
C MET A 23 39.32 -36.47 15.04
N ILE A 24 39.20 -35.53 15.99
CA ILE A 24 39.39 -35.80 17.41
C ILE A 24 38.01 -35.74 18.09
N VAL A 25 37.71 -36.68 19.00
CA VAL A 25 36.39 -36.76 19.65
C VAL A 25 36.51 -36.95 21.16
N LYS A 26 35.52 -36.43 21.89
CA LYS A 26 35.34 -36.68 23.33
C LYS A 26 33.90 -36.42 23.75
N ASP A 27 33.18 -37.49 24.12
CA ASP A 27 31.80 -37.43 24.61
C ASP A 27 30.83 -36.73 23.61
N GLU A 28 30.77 -37.25 22.37
CA GLU A 28 30.02 -36.67 21.24
C GLU A 28 28.91 -37.60 20.70
N ALA A 29 28.46 -38.58 21.49
CA ALA A 29 27.48 -39.58 21.05
C ALA A 29 26.13 -38.95 20.67
N HIS A 30 25.82 -37.74 21.17
CA HIS A 30 24.58 -37.01 20.89
C HIS A 30 24.55 -36.31 19.53
N VAL A 31 25.69 -36.14 18.84
CA VAL A 31 25.77 -35.26 17.64
C VAL A 31 26.59 -35.83 16.49
N VAL A 32 27.55 -36.73 16.76
CA VAL A 32 28.58 -37.13 15.79
C VAL A 32 28.03 -37.85 14.54
N THR A 33 26.89 -38.54 14.63
CA THR A 33 26.30 -39.25 13.49
C THR A 33 25.82 -38.33 12.39
N GLU A 34 25.34 -37.13 12.74
CA GLU A 34 24.92 -36.13 11.75
C GLU A 34 26.12 -35.61 10.95
N ALA A 35 27.26 -35.43 11.62
CA ALA A 35 28.51 -35.08 10.95
C ALA A 35 28.91 -36.18 9.95
N PHE A 36 28.81 -37.46 10.34
CA PHE A 36 29.09 -38.58 9.44
C PHE A 36 28.15 -38.63 8.24
N ASP A 37 26.85 -38.45 8.46
CA ASP A 37 25.86 -38.43 7.37
C ASP A 37 26.16 -37.33 6.34
N SER A 38 26.70 -36.20 6.79
CA SER A 38 27.06 -35.07 5.91
C SER A 38 28.31 -35.34 5.03
N VAL A 39 29.19 -36.26 5.43
CA VAL A 39 30.46 -36.51 4.72
C VAL A 39 30.58 -37.89 4.08
N ARG A 40 29.75 -38.86 4.46
CA ARG A 40 29.88 -40.28 4.07
C ARG A 40 29.95 -40.52 2.55
N ALA A 41 29.34 -39.64 1.75
CA ALA A 41 29.34 -39.75 0.29
C ALA A 41 30.70 -39.34 -0.35
N PHE A 42 31.53 -38.63 0.41
CA PHE A 42 32.76 -37.99 -0.09
C PHE A 42 34.04 -38.66 0.40
N ILE A 43 33.96 -39.58 1.36
CA ILE A 43 35.13 -40.19 2.00
C ILE A 43 35.30 -41.65 1.57
N ASP A 44 36.55 -42.09 1.48
CA ASP A 44 36.92 -43.47 1.14
C ASP A 44 37.49 -44.23 2.36
N SER A 45 37.95 -43.50 3.38
CA SER A 45 38.35 -44.06 4.67
C SER A 45 38.11 -43.10 5.84
N TRP A 46 38.36 -43.54 7.07
CA TRP A 46 38.30 -42.69 8.25
C TRP A 46 39.39 -43.05 9.28
N CYS A 47 39.84 -42.06 10.05
CA CYS A 47 40.78 -42.19 11.15
C CYS A 47 40.39 -41.21 12.26
N ILE A 48 39.79 -41.73 13.33
CA ILE A 48 39.28 -40.89 14.42
C ILE A 48 40.09 -41.18 15.69
N VAL A 49 40.48 -40.11 16.40
CA VAL A 49 41.18 -40.20 17.69
C VAL A 49 40.22 -39.85 18.82
N ASP A 50 39.86 -40.84 19.61
CA ASP A 50 39.09 -40.67 20.84
C ASP A 50 40.02 -40.28 21.98
N THR A 51 39.70 -39.17 22.65
CA THR A 51 40.54 -38.59 23.71
C THR A 51 40.01 -38.86 25.12
N GLY A 52 39.29 -39.98 25.28
CA GLY A 52 38.76 -40.47 26.54
C GLY A 52 37.25 -40.27 26.71
N SER A 53 36.45 -40.62 25.69
CA SER A 53 34.99 -40.63 25.81
C SER A 53 34.49 -41.68 26.79
N THR A 54 33.39 -41.37 27.47
CA THR A 54 32.73 -42.21 28.48
C THR A 54 31.24 -42.40 28.23
N ASP A 55 30.68 -41.72 27.22
CA ASP A 55 29.27 -41.70 26.86
C ASP A 55 28.85 -42.77 25.82
N GLY A 56 29.81 -43.56 25.32
CA GLY A 56 29.58 -44.56 24.27
C GLY A 56 29.93 -44.11 22.84
N THR A 57 30.50 -42.90 22.67
CA THR A 57 30.95 -42.37 21.36
C THR A 57 31.78 -43.40 20.57
N GLN A 58 32.70 -44.10 21.23
CA GLN A 58 33.60 -45.06 20.58
C GLN A 58 32.85 -46.21 19.88
N ASP A 59 31.83 -46.78 20.53
CA ASP A 59 31.05 -47.90 19.97
C ASP A 59 30.12 -47.41 18.85
N LEU A 60 29.60 -46.18 18.98
CA LEU A 60 28.79 -45.54 17.95
C LEU A 60 29.57 -45.32 16.65
N ILE A 61 30.81 -44.81 16.74
CA ILE A 61 31.69 -44.63 15.58
C ILE A 61 31.95 -45.95 14.86
N ARG A 62 32.35 -46.98 15.62
CA ARG A 62 32.67 -48.31 15.06
C ARG A 62 31.45 -48.93 14.37
N SER A 63 30.28 -48.86 15.02
CA SER A 63 29.05 -49.44 14.48
C SER A 63 28.57 -48.71 13.22
N TYR A 64 28.57 -47.37 13.23
CA TYR A 64 28.15 -46.55 12.09
C TYR A 64 28.96 -46.86 10.82
N PHE A 65 30.30 -46.81 10.89
CA PHE A 65 31.13 -47.04 9.71
C PHE A 65 31.18 -48.51 9.28
N ALA A 66 31.01 -49.45 10.22
CA ALA A 66 30.84 -50.87 9.88
C ALA A 66 29.55 -51.11 9.07
N GLU A 67 28.45 -50.43 9.42
CA GLU A 67 27.19 -50.48 8.66
C GLU A 67 27.32 -49.78 7.30
N ALA A 68 28.00 -48.63 7.24
CA ALA A 68 28.25 -47.89 6.00
C ALA A 68 29.26 -48.59 5.05
N GLY A 69 30.03 -49.57 5.54
CA GLY A 69 31.01 -50.30 4.75
C GLY A 69 32.28 -49.50 4.39
N ILE A 70 32.60 -48.46 5.16
CA ILE A 70 33.75 -47.58 4.93
C ILE A 70 34.92 -48.01 5.84
N PRO A 71 36.10 -48.37 5.30
CA PRO A 71 37.22 -48.85 6.11
C PRO A 71 37.87 -47.72 6.93
N GLY A 72 38.32 -48.02 8.14
CA GLY A 72 39.01 -47.05 8.99
C GLY A 72 39.35 -47.56 10.38
N GLU A 73 40.00 -46.70 11.16
CA GLU A 73 40.50 -47.03 12.50
C GLU A 73 40.07 -45.98 13.55
N LEU A 74 39.70 -46.46 14.74
CA LEU A 74 39.50 -45.64 15.93
C LEU A 74 40.71 -45.84 16.86
N HIS A 75 41.36 -44.74 17.22
CA HIS A 75 42.50 -44.74 18.14
C HIS A 75 42.15 -44.06 19.45
N GLU A 76 42.41 -44.74 20.56
CA GLU A 76 42.21 -44.18 21.89
C GLU A 76 43.53 -43.59 22.38
N ARG A 77 43.53 -42.30 22.73
CA ARG A 77 44.72 -41.53 23.13
C ARG A 77 44.42 -40.64 24.33
N GLU A 78 45.46 -40.26 25.05
CA GLU A 78 45.32 -39.31 26.15
C GLU A 78 45.12 -37.89 25.58
N TRP A 79 44.21 -37.12 26.16
CA TRP A 79 44.07 -35.70 25.86
C TRP A 79 45.28 -34.93 26.39
N VAL A 80 45.98 -34.20 25.50
CA VAL A 80 47.08 -33.29 25.85
C VAL A 80 46.65 -31.85 25.59
N ASP A 81 46.47 -31.51 24.31
CA ASP A 81 45.94 -30.23 23.82
C ASP A 81 45.45 -30.40 22.36
N PHE A 82 44.75 -29.38 21.83
CA PHE A 82 44.17 -29.44 20.48
C PHE A 82 45.23 -29.66 19.39
N ALA A 83 46.34 -28.93 19.47
CA ALA A 83 47.40 -29.00 18.46
C ALA A 83 48.07 -30.38 18.45
N HIS A 84 48.37 -30.92 19.63
CA HIS A 84 48.97 -32.24 19.79
C HIS A 84 48.05 -33.33 19.25
N ASN A 85 46.80 -33.40 19.73
CA ASN A 85 45.91 -34.50 19.37
C ASN A 85 45.45 -34.42 17.90
N ARG A 86 45.26 -33.23 17.31
CA ARG A 86 45.01 -33.10 15.86
C ARG A 86 46.22 -33.47 15.01
N THR A 87 47.43 -33.14 15.47
CA THR A 87 48.68 -33.57 14.81
C THR A 87 48.81 -35.09 14.86
N GLU A 88 48.52 -35.70 16.01
CA GLU A 88 48.55 -37.16 16.16
C GLU A 88 47.53 -37.83 15.23
N ALA A 89 46.31 -37.28 15.11
CA ALA A 89 45.28 -37.78 14.21
C ALA A 89 45.71 -37.71 12.72
N LEU A 90 46.35 -36.62 12.29
CA LEU A 90 46.92 -36.51 10.94
C LEU A 90 48.08 -37.48 10.70
N GLN A 91 48.87 -37.79 11.72
CA GLN A 91 49.97 -38.75 11.60
C GLN A 91 49.47 -40.20 11.52
N LEU A 92 48.43 -40.53 12.29
CA LEU A 92 47.82 -41.87 12.32
C LEU A 92 47.05 -42.18 11.02
N SER A 93 46.48 -41.16 10.37
CA SER A 93 45.80 -41.31 9.08
C SER A 93 46.74 -41.45 7.87
N ARG A 94 48.06 -41.37 8.05
CA ARG A 94 49.00 -41.50 6.93
C ARG A 94 48.88 -42.88 6.26
N GLY A 95 48.64 -42.85 4.95
CA GLY A 95 48.50 -44.06 4.13
C GLY A 95 47.09 -44.65 4.12
N SER A 96 46.10 -44.04 4.79
CA SER A 96 44.69 -44.45 4.67
C SER A 96 44.01 -43.88 3.43
N ALA A 97 44.47 -42.72 2.93
CA ALA A 97 44.00 -42.06 1.71
C ALA A 97 45.07 -41.08 1.17
N GLU A 98 44.79 -40.40 0.06
CA GLU A 98 45.64 -39.33 -0.50
C GLU A 98 45.48 -38.01 0.26
N TYR A 99 44.26 -37.67 0.66
CA TYR A 99 43.95 -36.46 1.43
C TYR A 99 43.25 -36.80 2.75
N ALA A 100 43.47 -35.97 3.78
CA ALA A 100 42.77 -36.00 5.05
C ALA A 100 41.86 -34.77 5.16
N LEU A 101 40.57 -35.00 5.35
CA LEU A 101 39.58 -33.98 5.71
C LEU A 101 39.49 -33.90 7.24
N MET A 102 40.09 -32.88 7.84
CA MET A 102 40.00 -32.62 9.27
C MET A 102 38.67 -31.93 9.61
N MET A 103 37.84 -32.54 10.45
CA MET A 103 36.56 -31.96 10.89
C MET A 103 36.35 -32.12 12.39
N ASP A 104 35.63 -31.15 12.98
CA ASP A 104 35.14 -31.27 14.35
C ASP A 104 33.90 -32.18 14.39
N ALA A 105 33.69 -32.86 15.53
CA ALA A 105 32.63 -33.86 15.72
C ALA A 105 31.21 -33.32 15.51
N ASP A 106 31.04 -32.01 15.62
CA ASP A 106 29.78 -31.29 15.48
C ASP A 106 29.71 -30.41 14.21
N ASP A 107 30.73 -30.42 13.34
CA ASP A 107 30.67 -29.72 12.05
C ASP A 107 29.84 -30.52 11.02
N LEU A 108 29.04 -29.83 10.20
CA LEU A 108 28.35 -30.44 9.04
C LEU A 108 28.95 -29.94 7.73
N LEU A 109 29.15 -30.83 6.76
CA LEU A 109 29.45 -30.46 5.38
C LEU A 109 28.15 -30.33 4.58
N VAL A 110 27.79 -29.10 4.21
CA VAL A 110 26.54 -28.79 3.52
C VAL A 110 26.84 -28.40 2.07
N GLY A 111 26.21 -29.07 1.11
CA GLY A 111 26.33 -28.80 -0.32
C GLY A 111 27.27 -29.77 -1.06
N GLU A 112 27.78 -29.35 -2.21
CA GLU A 112 28.56 -30.18 -3.13
C GLU A 112 29.97 -29.61 -3.32
N PRO A 113 30.96 -30.04 -2.51
CA PRO A 113 32.36 -29.68 -2.72
C PRO A 113 32.94 -30.37 -3.96
N ASP A 114 33.81 -29.67 -4.67
CA ASP A 114 34.52 -30.24 -5.82
C ASP A 114 35.80 -30.99 -5.37
N PHE A 115 35.65 -32.28 -5.10
CA PHE A 115 36.76 -33.18 -4.75
C PHE A 115 37.37 -33.92 -5.94
N ASP A 116 36.88 -33.69 -7.17
CA ASP A 116 37.34 -34.44 -8.34
C ASP A 116 38.62 -33.85 -8.95
N ALA A 117 38.91 -32.57 -8.68
CA ALA A 117 40.04 -31.83 -9.24
C ALA A 117 41.12 -31.47 -8.20
N LEU A 118 41.53 -32.42 -7.34
CA LEU A 118 42.53 -32.17 -6.29
C LEU A 118 43.98 -32.35 -6.79
N ASP A 119 44.77 -31.26 -6.77
CA ASP A 119 46.19 -31.20 -7.16
C ASP A 119 47.09 -30.49 -6.14
N ALA A 120 46.54 -29.54 -5.37
CA ALA A 120 47.23 -28.75 -4.35
C ALA A 120 47.63 -29.60 -3.13
N ASP A 121 48.61 -29.11 -2.35
CA ASP A 121 49.07 -29.84 -1.16
C ASP A 121 48.12 -29.66 0.04
N ALA A 122 47.28 -28.62 0.03
CA ALA A 122 46.15 -28.46 0.94
C ALA A 122 45.08 -27.55 0.34
N TYR A 123 43.85 -27.65 0.87
CA TYR A 123 42.75 -26.76 0.52
C TYR A 123 42.15 -26.06 1.73
N ILE A 124 41.89 -24.76 1.56
CA ILE A 124 41.06 -23.96 2.46
C ILE A 124 39.61 -24.11 2.05
N MET A 125 38.76 -24.38 3.05
CA MET A 125 37.33 -24.60 2.88
C MET A 125 36.52 -23.49 3.54
N ARG A 126 35.40 -23.12 2.90
CA ARG A 126 34.46 -22.10 3.40
C ARG A 126 33.70 -22.60 4.62
N ILE A 127 33.65 -21.78 5.67
CA ILE A 127 32.87 -21.99 6.87
C ILE A 127 31.75 -20.93 6.93
N GLY A 128 30.50 -21.35 7.15
CA GLY A 128 29.33 -20.48 7.28
C GLY A 128 28.80 -19.88 5.97
N THR A 129 27.66 -19.21 6.05
CA THR A 129 26.95 -18.58 4.90
C THR A 129 26.74 -17.07 5.07
N GLY A 130 26.08 -16.63 6.14
CA GLY A 130 25.87 -15.20 6.44
C GLY A 130 27.09 -14.52 7.06
N PHE A 131 27.86 -15.27 7.85
CA PHE A 131 29.19 -14.89 8.34
C PHE A 131 30.18 -15.94 7.88
N THR A 132 31.13 -15.54 7.04
CA THR A 132 31.98 -16.46 6.29
C THR A 132 33.45 -16.29 6.64
N TYR A 133 34.17 -17.40 6.69
CA TYR A 133 35.63 -17.41 6.78
C TYR A 133 36.18 -18.70 6.19
N TRP A 134 37.48 -18.74 5.95
CA TRP A 134 38.15 -19.86 5.29
C TRP A 134 39.17 -20.50 6.23
N ARG A 135 39.11 -21.83 6.35
CA ARG A 135 40.02 -22.63 7.19
C ARG A 135 40.65 -23.74 6.36
N THR A 136 41.94 -24.00 6.54
CA THR A 136 42.60 -25.15 5.90
C THR A 136 42.06 -26.42 6.55
N GLN A 137 41.43 -27.28 5.74
CA GLN A 137 40.66 -28.43 6.24
C GLN A 137 41.01 -29.71 5.49
N LEU A 138 41.50 -29.62 4.27
CA LEU A 138 41.88 -30.76 3.46
C LEU A 138 43.39 -30.76 3.24
N PHE A 139 44.05 -31.87 3.60
CA PHE A 139 45.51 -31.95 3.68
C PHE A 139 46.03 -33.15 2.91
N LYS A 140 47.00 -32.97 2.02
CA LYS A 140 47.65 -34.10 1.34
C LYS A 140 48.49 -34.90 2.34
N LEU A 141 48.17 -36.18 2.53
CA LEU A 141 48.71 -37.02 3.60
C LEU A 141 50.18 -37.42 3.40
N GLU A 142 50.71 -37.31 2.18
CA GLU A 142 52.14 -37.50 1.90
C GLU A 142 53.02 -36.38 2.48
N ARG A 143 52.42 -35.25 2.88
CA ARG A 143 53.12 -34.10 3.45
C ARG A 143 53.08 -34.12 4.98
N PRO A 144 54.15 -33.64 5.65
CA PRO A 144 54.20 -33.62 7.10
C PRO A 144 53.47 -32.41 7.69
N TRP A 145 52.15 -32.53 7.84
CA TRP A 145 51.30 -31.53 8.50
C TRP A 145 51.32 -31.66 10.02
N GLU A 146 51.38 -30.52 10.71
CA GLU A 146 51.35 -30.40 12.17
C GLU A 146 50.51 -29.18 12.56
N TYR A 147 49.68 -29.29 13.60
CA TYR A 147 48.96 -28.14 14.16
C TYR A 147 49.83 -27.40 15.19
N ARG A 148 49.74 -26.07 15.21
CA ARG A 148 50.43 -25.19 16.15
C ARG A 148 49.48 -24.17 16.78
N GLY A 149 49.78 -23.78 18.02
CA GLY A 149 49.01 -22.81 18.80
C GLY A 149 48.29 -23.45 19.99
N VAL A 150 48.15 -22.71 21.09
CA VAL A 150 47.53 -23.21 22.33
C VAL A 150 45.99 -23.28 22.23
N LEU A 151 45.39 -22.34 21.48
CA LEU A 151 43.97 -22.26 21.14
C LEU A 151 43.84 -21.58 19.76
N HIS A 152 42.80 -21.91 19.00
CA HIS A 152 42.65 -21.52 17.59
C HIS A 152 43.88 -21.92 16.76
N GLU A 153 44.27 -23.18 16.92
CA GLU A 153 45.41 -23.81 16.28
C GLU A 153 45.28 -23.82 14.76
N TYR A 154 46.43 -23.79 14.08
CA TYR A 154 46.51 -23.78 12.62
C TYR A 154 47.52 -24.83 12.15
N ALA A 155 47.21 -25.46 11.01
CA ALA A 155 48.07 -26.45 10.41
C ALA A 155 49.23 -25.80 9.65
N VAL A 156 50.42 -26.36 9.80
CA VAL A 156 51.62 -26.01 9.03
C VAL A 156 52.27 -27.28 8.49
N CYS A 157 52.77 -27.21 7.26
CA CYS A 157 53.63 -28.25 6.74
C CYS A 157 55.05 -28.00 7.23
N THR A 158 55.69 -28.99 7.87
CA THR A 158 57.06 -28.84 8.39
C THR A 158 58.15 -29.00 7.34
N GLU A 159 57.75 -29.35 6.11
CA GLU A 159 58.56 -29.27 4.90
C GLU A 159 57.99 -28.23 3.92
N PRO A 160 58.77 -27.76 2.93
CA PRO A 160 58.22 -26.96 1.84
C PRO A 160 57.04 -27.68 1.16
N CYS A 161 55.85 -27.11 1.26
CA CYS A 161 54.65 -27.58 0.57
C CYS A 161 54.41 -26.79 -0.72
N GLY A 162 53.66 -27.40 -1.63
CA GLY A 162 53.09 -26.78 -2.83
C GLY A 162 51.99 -25.78 -2.49
N PRO A 163 51.17 -25.39 -3.47
CA PRO A 163 50.14 -24.38 -3.26
C PRO A 163 49.10 -24.86 -2.23
N ILE A 164 48.52 -23.89 -1.52
CA ILE A 164 47.30 -24.04 -0.72
C ILE A 164 46.22 -23.26 -1.45
N GLU A 165 45.15 -23.93 -1.87
CA GLU A 165 44.12 -23.35 -2.73
C GLU A 165 42.74 -23.34 -2.09
N ARG A 166 41.82 -22.56 -2.64
CA ARG A 166 40.40 -22.64 -2.27
C ARG A 166 39.78 -23.84 -2.95
N LEU A 167 39.07 -24.65 -2.18
CA LEU A 167 38.28 -25.73 -2.75
C LEU A 167 37.06 -25.13 -3.47
N GLY A 168 36.80 -25.61 -4.69
CA GLY A 168 35.64 -25.22 -5.49
C GLY A 168 34.36 -25.94 -5.07
N GLY A 169 33.26 -25.63 -5.75
CA GLY A 169 31.94 -26.22 -5.52
C GLY A 169 31.00 -25.33 -4.68
N GLU A 170 29.72 -25.68 -4.69
CA GLU A 170 28.66 -24.97 -3.96
C GLU A 170 28.44 -25.62 -2.59
N TYR A 171 29.33 -25.31 -1.64
CA TYR A 171 29.32 -25.94 -0.32
C TYR A 171 29.76 -24.98 0.80
N HIS A 172 29.49 -25.33 2.04
CA HIS A 172 30.13 -24.75 3.21
C HIS A 172 30.19 -25.76 4.36
N LEU A 173 31.10 -25.54 5.30
CA LEU A 173 31.09 -26.21 6.60
C LEU A 173 30.25 -25.38 7.58
N GLU A 174 29.28 -26.02 8.22
CA GLU A 174 28.44 -25.43 9.25
C GLU A 174 28.99 -25.79 10.63
N SER A 175 29.56 -24.79 11.32
CA SER A 175 30.08 -24.95 12.69
C SER A 175 28.95 -24.77 13.70
N ARG A 176 28.38 -25.86 14.20
CA ARG A 176 27.19 -25.83 15.07
C ARG A 176 27.47 -25.49 16.54
N ARG A 177 28.71 -25.68 17.01
CA ARG A 177 29.14 -25.41 18.40
C ARG A 177 28.29 -26.16 19.43
N LEU A 178 27.91 -27.39 19.14
CA LEU A 178 27.08 -28.26 19.98
C LEU A 178 27.89 -29.30 20.77
N GLY A 179 29.21 -29.36 20.54
CA GLY A 179 30.08 -30.30 21.24
C GLY A 179 30.14 -30.08 22.76
N GLY A 180 30.51 -31.12 23.51
CA GLY A 180 30.39 -31.17 24.98
C GLY A 180 31.11 -30.03 25.73
N ARG A 181 32.19 -29.48 25.16
CA ARG A 181 32.91 -28.30 25.70
C ARG A 181 32.10 -26.99 25.61
N ASN A 182 31.21 -26.85 24.64
CA ASN A 182 30.40 -25.65 24.46
C ASN A 182 29.27 -25.52 25.49
N LEU A 183 28.95 -26.60 26.21
CA LEU A 183 27.94 -26.64 27.27
C LEU A 183 28.43 -26.13 28.63
N ALA A 184 29.71 -25.74 28.75
CA ALA A 184 30.28 -25.24 30.00
C ALA A 184 30.24 -23.72 30.09
N ASP A 185 29.61 -23.19 31.14
CA ASP A 185 29.38 -21.75 31.36
C ASP A 185 30.67 -20.91 31.50
N ASP A 186 31.81 -21.52 31.85
CA ASP A 186 33.08 -20.84 32.13
C ASP A 186 34.11 -20.93 30.97
N LYS A 187 33.69 -21.40 29.79
CA LYS A 187 34.58 -21.67 28.64
C LYS A 187 35.50 -20.49 28.30
N TYR A 188 34.92 -19.31 28.08
CA TYR A 188 35.68 -18.14 27.61
C TYR A 188 36.66 -17.59 28.66
N GLU A 189 36.37 -17.79 29.95
CA GLU A 189 37.29 -17.45 31.03
C GLU A 189 38.48 -18.41 31.09
N ARG A 190 38.24 -19.71 30.89
CA ARG A 190 39.32 -20.71 30.77
C ARG A 190 40.20 -20.45 29.54
N ASP A 191 39.58 -20.14 28.40
CA ASP A 191 40.30 -19.82 27.17
C ASP A 191 41.16 -18.55 27.34
N SER A 192 40.61 -17.54 28.03
CA SER A 192 41.34 -16.31 28.37
C SER A 192 42.55 -16.58 29.26
N ALA A 193 42.44 -17.49 30.24
CA ALA A 193 43.57 -17.83 31.11
C ALA A 193 44.73 -18.48 30.33
N VAL A 194 44.42 -19.45 29.46
CA VAL A 194 45.42 -20.12 28.59
C VAL A 194 46.12 -19.12 27.67
N LEU A 195 45.35 -18.20 27.07
CA LEU A 195 45.90 -17.18 26.17
C LEU A 195 46.71 -16.11 26.91
N ARG A 196 46.39 -15.80 28.18
CA ARG A 196 47.23 -14.92 29.01
C ARG A 196 48.58 -15.55 29.30
N ASP A 197 48.61 -16.82 29.71
CA ASP A 197 49.86 -17.54 29.97
C ASP A 197 50.75 -17.59 28.71
N GLU A 198 50.14 -17.79 27.54
CA GLU A 198 50.86 -17.75 26.26
C GLU A 198 51.36 -16.34 25.92
N LEU A 199 50.57 -15.30 26.19
CA LEU A 199 50.98 -13.91 25.97
C LEU A 199 52.10 -13.47 26.92
N GLU A 200 52.15 -14.00 28.14
CA GLU A 200 53.29 -13.79 29.06
C GLU A 200 54.56 -14.47 28.53
N ARG A 201 54.41 -15.64 27.91
CA ARG A 201 55.52 -16.40 27.32
C ARG A 201 56.05 -15.74 26.04
N ASP A 202 55.16 -15.22 25.19
CA ASP A 202 55.48 -14.53 23.95
C ASP A 202 54.64 -13.24 23.77
N PRO A 203 55.11 -12.10 24.33
CA PRO A 203 54.39 -10.84 24.28
C PRO A 203 54.19 -10.26 22.87
N ASP A 204 54.95 -10.73 21.87
CA ASP A 204 54.91 -10.22 20.50
C ASP A 204 54.02 -11.08 19.58
N ASP A 205 53.41 -12.16 20.10
CA ASP A 205 52.48 -12.99 19.33
C ASP A 205 51.14 -12.27 19.08
N SER A 206 51.02 -11.67 17.90
CA SER A 206 49.82 -10.96 17.48
C SER A 206 48.58 -11.85 17.41
N ARG A 207 48.73 -13.16 17.14
CA ARG A 207 47.59 -14.09 17.07
C ARG A 207 47.01 -14.33 18.45
N THR A 208 47.87 -14.55 19.45
CA THR A 208 47.44 -14.70 20.84
C THR A 208 46.76 -13.44 21.36
N VAL A 209 47.27 -12.24 21.06
CA VAL A 209 46.60 -10.97 21.42
C VAL A 209 45.20 -10.87 20.79
N PHE A 210 45.06 -11.23 19.51
CA PHE A 210 43.78 -11.19 18.80
C PHE A 210 42.73 -12.12 19.43
N TYR A 211 43.05 -13.39 19.65
CA TYR A 211 42.09 -14.33 20.23
C TYR A 211 41.85 -14.12 21.72
N LEU A 212 42.82 -13.55 22.46
CA LEU A 212 42.57 -13.11 23.84
C LEU A 212 41.54 -11.97 23.84
N ALA A 213 41.68 -10.99 22.94
CA ALA A 213 40.71 -9.91 22.80
C ALA A 213 39.30 -10.43 22.45
N GLN A 214 39.20 -11.41 21.54
CA GLN A 214 37.94 -12.06 21.19
C GLN A 214 37.34 -12.81 22.38
N SER A 215 38.15 -13.60 23.10
CA SER A 215 37.70 -14.33 24.30
C SER A 215 37.19 -13.40 25.40
N ARG A 216 37.84 -12.25 25.63
CA ARG A 216 37.36 -11.23 26.58
C ARG A 216 36.05 -10.58 26.15
N MET A 217 35.90 -10.30 24.85
CA MET A 217 34.65 -9.77 24.30
C MET A 217 33.49 -10.76 24.46
N ASP A 218 33.74 -12.05 24.28
CA ASP A 218 32.75 -13.12 24.42
C ASP A 218 32.46 -13.46 25.89
N ALA A 219 33.44 -13.26 26.79
CA ALA A 219 33.27 -13.34 28.24
C ALA A 219 32.51 -12.13 28.83
N GLY A 220 32.17 -11.12 28.02
CA GLY A 220 31.41 -9.94 28.46
C GLY A 220 32.26 -8.82 29.07
N ASP A 221 33.57 -8.79 28.83
CA ASP A 221 34.47 -7.70 29.27
C ASP A 221 34.89 -6.81 28.08
N PRO A 222 34.07 -5.82 27.70
CA PRO A 222 34.37 -4.95 26.57
C PRO A 222 35.52 -3.98 26.85
N HIS A 223 35.87 -3.73 28.12
CA HIS A 223 36.96 -2.81 28.47
C HIS A 223 38.31 -3.44 28.12
N GLU A 224 38.57 -4.64 28.62
CA GLU A 224 39.83 -5.32 28.33
C GLU A 224 39.94 -5.72 26.86
N ALA A 225 38.82 -6.14 26.25
CA ALA A 225 38.78 -6.42 24.82
C ALA A 225 39.19 -5.20 23.99
N TYR A 226 38.69 -4.00 24.32
CA TYR A 226 39.07 -2.77 23.63
C TYR A 226 40.58 -2.48 23.71
N ASP A 227 41.19 -2.65 24.89
CA ASP A 227 42.62 -2.42 25.08
C ASP A 227 43.47 -3.43 24.29
N LEU A 228 43.09 -4.71 24.32
CA LEU A 228 43.78 -5.76 23.58
C LEU A 228 43.63 -5.60 22.06
N TYR A 229 42.43 -5.26 21.56
CA TYR A 229 42.27 -4.97 20.14
C TYR A 229 43.03 -3.70 19.73
N THR A 230 43.11 -2.69 20.59
CA THR A 230 43.93 -1.49 20.35
C THR A 230 45.41 -1.83 20.30
N ARG A 231 45.89 -2.75 21.14
CA ARG A 231 47.24 -3.30 21.01
C ARG A 231 47.41 -4.06 19.69
N ARG A 232 46.45 -4.92 19.34
CA ARG A 232 46.52 -5.73 18.11
C ARG A 232 46.62 -4.88 16.85
N THR A 233 45.90 -3.77 16.75
CA THR A 233 45.95 -2.89 15.57
C THR A 233 47.32 -2.20 15.40
N GLN A 234 48.11 -2.09 16.47
CA GLN A 234 49.44 -1.46 16.46
C GLN A 234 50.57 -2.44 16.13
N MET A 235 50.32 -3.75 16.16
CA MET A 235 51.35 -4.80 15.97
C MET A 235 51.69 -5.08 14.50
N GLY A 236 50.94 -4.53 13.54
CA GLY A 236 51.12 -4.83 12.11
C GLY A 236 50.75 -6.28 11.76
N GLY A 237 51.30 -6.82 10.66
CA GLY A 237 51.05 -8.19 10.22
C GLY A 237 49.83 -8.35 9.30
N TRP A 238 49.03 -9.40 9.51
CA TRP A 238 47.91 -9.72 8.62
C TRP A 238 46.79 -8.67 8.70
N ASN A 239 46.54 -8.00 7.57
CA ASN A 239 45.63 -6.85 7.49
C ASN A 239 44.17 -7.18 7.83
N GLU A 240 43.70 -8.41 7.62
CA GLU A 240 42.31 -8.78 7.93
C GLU A 240 42.06 -8.88 9.43
N GLU A 241 43.02 -9.37 10.22
CA GLU A 241 42.95 -9.32 11.68
C GLU A 241 43.01 -7.87 12.19
N ILE A 242 43.81 -7.00 11.56
CA ILE A 242 43.86 -5.57 11.91
C ILE A 242 42.50 -4.92 11.65
N PHE A 243 41.92 -5.13 10.46
CA PHE A 243 40.57 -4.66 10.13
C PHE A 243 39.56 -5.13 11.16
N TYR A 244 39.52 -6.45 11.44
CA TYR A 244 38.55 -7.02 12.36
C TYR A 244 38.77 -6.49 13.78
N SER A 245 40.02 -6.25 14.19
CA SER A 245 40.33 -5.60 15.47
C SER A 245 39.78 -4.18 15.55
N HIS A 246 39.87 -3.37 14.49
CA HIS A 246 39.22 -2.06 14.44
C HIS A 246 37.70 -2.16 14.52
N MET A 247 37.09 -3.11 13.79
CA MET A 247 35.65 -3.38 13.86
C MET A 247 35.21 -3.74 15.29
N GLN A 248 35.95 -4.61 15.97
CA GLN A 248 35.64 -5.03 17.33
C GLN A 248 35.91 -3.94 18.37
N ARG A 249 36.89 -3.04 18.15
CA ARG A 249 37.06 -1.82 18.97
C ARG A 249 35.80 -0.96 18.95
N ALA A 250 35.20 -0.75 17.78
CA ALA A 250 33.97 0.03 17.65
C ALA A 250 32.80 -0.63 18.39
N ARG A 251 32.62 -1.95 18.24
CA ARG A 251 31.59 -2.73 18.97
C ARG A 251 31.80 -2.73 20.48
N ALA A 252 33.05 -2.82 20.95
CA ALA A 252 33.38 -2.71 22.37
C ALA A 252 33.01 -1.33 22.92
N LEU A 253 33.33 -0.26 22.18
CA LEU A 253 32.95 1.12 22.51
C LEU A 253 31.42 1.30 22.60
N GLN A 254 30.65 0.66 21.71
CA GLN A 254 29.18 0.66 21.79
C GLN A 254 28.68 -0.07 23.05
N ARG A 255 29.19 -1.27 23.36
CA ARG A 255 28.80 -2.03 24.57
C ARG A 255 29.10 -1.28 25.86
N MET A 256 30.16 -0.47 25.87
CA MET A 256 30.52 0.40 27.00
C MET A 256 29.64 1.66 27.10
N GLY A 257 28.70 1.89 26.17
CA GLY A 257 27.84 3.08 26.15
C GLY A 257 28.61 4.38 25.91
N THR A 258 29.73 4.33 25.17
CA THR A 258 30.52 5.53 24.86
C THR A 258 29.84 6.43 23.83
N SER A 259 30.30 7.67 23.73
CA SER A 259 29.73 8.65 22.79
C SER A 259 29.91 8.23 21.33
N TRP A 260 28.91 8.57 20.51
CA TRP A 260 28.87 8.14 19.11
C TRP A 260 30.08 8.61 18.29
N ASP A 261 30.63 9.80 18.55
CA ASP A 261 31.83 10.32 17.86
C ASP A 261 33.04 9.37 17.98
N ARG A 262 33.23 8.75 19.15
CA ARG A 262 34.31 7.79 19.38
C ARG A 262 34.04 6.46 18.68
N VAL A 263 32.80 6.00 18.73
CA VAL A 263 32.36 4.78 18.05
C VAL A 263 32.50 4.93 16.53
N LEU A 264 31.98 6.02 15.97
CA LEU A 264 32.07 6.38 14.57
C LEU A 264 33.51 6.45 14.10
N THR A 265 34.40 7.10 14.87
CA THR A 265 35.83 7.14 14.55
C THR A 265 36.43 5.74 14.45
N ALA A 266 36.10 4.83 15.38
CA ALA A 266 36.60 3.45 15.33
C ALA A 266 36.04 2.65 14.13
N TYR A 267 34.77 2.86 13.75
CA TYR A 267 34.22 2.27 12.53
C TYR A 267 34.87 2.83 11.26
N LEU A 268 35.12 4.14 11.20
CA LEU A 268 35.83 4.76 10.09
C LEU A 268 37.30 4.33 10.01
N ASP A 269 37.98 4.09 11.14
CA ASP A 269 39.32 3.49 11.17
C ASP A 269 39.30 2.09 10.54
N ALA A 270 38.28 1.28 10.88
CA ALA A 270 38.10 -0.06 10.29
C ALA A 270 37.93 0.05 8.77
N TRP A 271 37.01 0.89 8.30
CA TRP A 271 36.77 1.08 6.87
C TRP A 271 38.00 1.62 6.13
N ASN A 272 38.70 2.61 6.68
CA ASN A 272 39.94 3.15 6.08
C ASN A 272 41.05 2.11 5.98
N THR A 273 41.09 1.13 6.89
CA THR A 273 42.06 0.03 6.84
C THR A 273 41.76 -0.94 5.71
N ARG A 274 40.47 -1.20 5.43
CA ARG A 274 40.04 -2.13 4.37
C ARG A 274 38.73 -1.66 3.70
N PRO A 275 38.81 -0.73 2.73
CA PRO A 275 37.61 -0.11 2.14
C PRO A 275 36.72 -1.02 1.31
N THR A 276 37.15 -2.26 1.05
CA THR A 276 36.37 -3.31 0.38
C THR A 276 35.37 -4.00 1.33
N ARG A 277 35.43 -3.70 2.63
CA ARG A 277 34.58 -4.31 3.67
C ARG A 277 33.48 -3.33 4.11
N VAL A 278 32.22 -3.70 3.91
CA VAL A 278 31.09 -2.78 4.15
C VAL A 278 30.56 -2.77 5.57
N GLU A 279 30.95 -3.74 6.40
CA GLU A 279 30.39 -3.92 7.74
C GLU A 279 30.41 -2.64 8.59
N PRO A 280 31.49 -1.83 8.61
CA PRO A 280 31.48 -0.57 9.36
C PRO A 280 30.45 0.42 8.82
N LEU A 281 30.27 0.50 7.50
CA LEU A 281 29.32 1.43 6.87
C LEU A 281 27.87 1.04 7.18
N VAL A 282 27.56 -0.26 7.18
CA VAL A 282 26.23 -0.78 7.54
C VAL A 282 25.92 -0.49 9.01
N GLU A 283 26.86 -0.68 9.94
CA GLU A 283 26.64 -0.33 11.35
C GLU A 283 26.48 1.19 11.57
N ILE A 284 27.22 2.01 10.81
CA ILE A 284 27.03 3.47 10.82
C ILE A 284 25.65 3.86 10.30
N ALA A 285 25.22 3.29 9.16
CA ALA A 285 23.90 3.55 8.60
C ALA A 285 22.78 3.16 9.58
N ARG A 286 22.90 1.98 10.20
CA ARG A 286 21.96 1.48 11.21
C ARG A 286 21.87 2.40 12.42
N HIS A 287 22.99 2.94 12.89
CA HIS A 287 22.98 3.92 13.98
C HIS A 287 22.17 5.16 13.59
N TYR A 288 22.50 5.78 12.45
CA TYR A 288 21.78 6.97 11.99
C TYR A 288 20.31 6.71 11.68
N ARG A 289 19.96 5.52 11.21
CA ARG A 289 18.56 5.08 11.10
C ARG A 289 17.88 5.06 12.47
N SER A 290 18.53 4.49 13.49
CA SER A 290 17.97 4.42 14.86
C SER A 290 17.83 5.77 15.55
N THR A 291 18.57 6.79 15.11
CA THR A 291 18.46 8.18 15.59
C THR A 291 17.63 9.07 14.66
N SER A 292 16.98 8.49 13.64
CA SER A 292 16.16 9.20 12.63
C SER A 292 16.93 10.26 11.82
N GLU A 293 18.26 10.12 11.69
CA GLU A 293 19.12 10.97 10.86
C GLU A 293 19.22 10.41 9.43
N TRP A 294 18.09 10.43 8.73
CA TRP A 294 17.86 9.68 7.48
C TRP A 294 18.84 10.01 6.35
N GLN A 295 19.26 11.28 6.19
CA GLN A 295 20.22 11.67 5.16
C GLN A 295 21.60 11.05 5.38
N LEU A 296 22.04 10.93 6.64
CA LEU A 296 23.30 10.28 6.98
C LEU A 296 23.18 8.75 6.85
N ALA A 297 22.05 8.18 7.31
CA ALA A 297 21.78 6.76 7.12
C ALA A 297 21.85 6.38 5.63
N HIS A 298 21.20 7.16 4.76
CA HIS A 298 21.23 6.99 3.31
C HIS A 298 22.64 7.12 2.74
N LEU A 299 23.40 8.15 3.13
CA LEU A 299 24.76 8.37 2.64
C LEU A 299 25.68 7.15 2.86
N PHE A 300 25.65 6.58 4.07
CA PHE A 300 26.48 5.42 4.40
C PHE A 300 25.95 4.12 3.78
N ALA A 301 24.63 3.90 3.78
CA ALA A 301 24.02 2.71 3.19
C ALA A 301 24.17 2.67 1.65
N ALA A 302 24.03 3.81 0.98
CA ALA A 302 24.27 3.94 -0.46
C ALA A 302 25.71 3.57 -0.79
N ARG A 303 26.69 4.11 -0.03
CA ARG A 303 28.10 3.77 -0.24
C ARG A 303 28.39 2.30 0.03
N ALA A 304 27.75 1.70 1.04
CA ALA A 304 27.88 0.28 1.35
C ALA A 304 27.34 -0.61 0.21
N THR A 305 26.20 -0.22 -0.38
CA THR A 305 25.54 -0.98 -1.46
C THR A 305 26.35 -0.99 -2.76
N ASP A 306 27.18 0.04 -2.99
CA ASP A 306 28.01 0.19 -4.20
C ASP A 306 29.37 -0.54 -4.11
N ILE A 307 29.62 -1.30 -3.05
CA ILE A 307 30.88 -2.03 -2.83
C ILE A 307 30.65 -3.53 -3.04
N ASP A 308 31.37 -4.11 -3.99
CA ASP A 308 31.32 -5.54 -4.32
C ASP A 308 31.75 -6.43 -3.14
N PHE A 309 31.27 -7.68 -3.15
CA PHE A 309 31.67 -8.68 -2.15
C PHE A 309 33.19 -8.94 -2.23
N PRO A 310 33.91 -8.96 -1.09
CA PRO A 310 35.38 -9.06 -1.07
C PRO A 310 35.82 -10.52 -1.20
N ASP A 311 35.72 -11.08 -2.42
CA ASP A 311 36.05 -12.49 -2.66
C ASP A 311 37.46 -12.86 -2.18
N GLY A 312 38.43 -11.93 -2.16
CA GLY A 312 39.80 -12.20 -1.70
C GLY A 312 39.97 -12.37 -0.18
N ASP A 313 39.01 -11.95 0.64
CA ASP A 313 39.13 -11.99 2.10
C ASP A 313 38.90 -13.42 2.63
N LEU A 314 39.64 -13.79 3.67
CA LEU A 314 39.60 -15.10 4.32
C LEU A 314 38.99 -15.05 5.71
N LEU A 315 39.11 -13.92 6.42
CA LEU A 315 38.75 -13.79 7.83
C LEU A 315 37.44 -13.01 8.03
N PHE A 316 36.44 -13.71 8.54
CA PHE A 316 35.27 -13.17 9.25
C PHE A 316 34.50 -12.10 8.46
N VAL A 317 34.13 -12.39 7.21
CA VAL A 317 33.33 -11.51 6.35
C VAL A 317 31.85 -11.65 6.70
N SER A 318 31.17 -10.55 7.00
CA SER A 318 29.71 -10.54 7.09
C SER A 318 29.13 -10.51 5.69
N ALA A 319 28.87 -11.68 5.11
CA ALA A 319 28.25 -11.78 3.80
C ALA A 319 26.86 -11.14 3.77
N ASP A 320 26.10 -11.23 4.87
CA ASP A 320 24.79 -10.57 4.99
C ASP A 320 24.86 -9.05 4.83
N ALA A 321 25.96 -8.44 5.26
CA ALA A 321 26.17 -7.00 5.11
C ALA A 321 26.19 -6.57 3.63
N HIS A 322 26.80 -7.41 2.77
CA HIS A 322 26.84 -7.21 1.32
C HIS A 322 25.59 -7.71 0.62
N ASN A 323 25.08 -8.88 1.03
CA ASN A 323 24.01 -9.58 0.32
C ASN A 323 22.66 -8.87 0.45
N TRP A 324 22.34 -8.31 1.62
CA TRP A 324 21.01 -7.70 1.82
C TRP A 324 20.97 -6.52 2.80
N GLN A 325 21.76 -6.51 3.88
CA GLN A 325 21.59 -5.51 4.95
C GLN A 325 21.89 -4.08 4.47
N ALA A 326 22.92 -3.89 3.63
CA ALA A 326 23.22 -2.57 3.07
C ALA A 326 22.06 -2.00 2.24
N ALA A 327 21.46 -2.83 1.38
CA ALA A 327 20.34 -2.43 0.54
C ALA A 327 19.05 -2.20 1.35
N ASP A 328 18.83 -2.97 2.42
CA ASP A 328 17.70 -2.79 3.34
C ASP A 328 17.83 -1.49 4.16
N GLU A 329 19.03 -1.18 4.67
CA GLU A 329 19.27 0.12 5.32
C GLU A 329 19.12 1.29 4.32
N ARG A 330 19.51 1.10 3.05
CA ARG A 330 19.33 2.09 1.98
C ARG A 330 17.86 2.29 1.65
N SER A 331 17.07 1.22 1.54
CA SER A 331 15.65 1.32 1.19
C SER A 331 14.85 2.05 2.27
N MET A 332 15.10 1.73 3.55
CA MET A 332 14.48 2.42 4.68
C MET A 332 14.85 3.91 4.70
N ALA A 333 16.15 4.23 4.56
CA ALA A 333 16.59 5.61 4.58
C ALA A 333 16.06 6.42 3.39
N ALA A 334 16.01 5.82 2.18
CA ALA A 334 15.46 6.43 0.98
C ALA A 334 13.99 6.84 1.14
N TYR A 335 13.18 5.98 1.78
CA TYR A 335 11.78 6.28 2.07
C TYR A 335 11.62 7.55 2.91
N TYR A 336 12.32 7.62 4.05
CA TYR A 336 12.17 8.74 4.99
C TYR A 336 12.77 10.07 4.51
N ILE A 337 13.59 10.07 3.45
CA ILE A 337 14.05 11.30 2.78
C ILE A 337 13.17 11.69 1.59
N GLY A 338 12.08 10.96 1.32
CA GLY A 338 11.15 11.22 0.23
C GLY A 338 11.57 10.65 -1.13
N ASN A 339 12.57 9.77 -1.19
CA ASN A 339 12.99 9.08 -2.42
C ASN A 339 12.28 7.72 -2.55
N TYR A 340 10.96 7.77 -2.78
CA TYR A 340 10.10 6.59 -2.79
C TYR A 340 10.46 5.59 -3.90
N GLN A 341 10.87 6.06 -5.09
CA GLN A 341 11.26 5.19 -6.19
C GLN A 341 12.51 4.37 -5.85
N GLU A 342 13.54 5.01 -5.27
CA GLU A 342 14.75 4.29 -4.86
C GLU A 342 14.44 3.26 -3.77
N SER A 343 13.58 3.61 -2.80
CA SER A 343 13.15 2.68 -1.76
C SER A 343 12.45 1.45 -2.37
N PHE A 344 11.49 1.69 -3.27
CA PHE A 344 10.76 0.66 -3.99
C PHE A 344 11.69 -0.26 -4.80
N ASP A 345 12.65 0.32 -5.53
CA ASP A 345 13.60 -0.42 -6.36
C ASP A 345 14.52 -1.31 -5.51
N GLN A 346 15.03 -0.79 -4.39
CA GLN A 346 15.89 -1.58 -3.48
C GLN A 346 15.12 -2.73 -2.84
N CYS A 347 13.91 -2.50 -2.35
CA CYS A 347 13.07 -3.58 -1.81
C CYS A 347 12.71 -4.62 -2.87
N THR A 348 12.38 -4.19 -4.09
CA THR A 348 12.08 -5.10 -5.21
C THR A 348 13.30 -5.95 -5.58
N LYS A 349 14.50 -5.35 -5.62
CA LYS A 349 15.75 -6.07 -5.84
C LYS A 349 15.99 -7.12 -4.75
N LEU A 350 15.80 -6.75 -3.48
CA LEU A 350 15.93 -7.67 -2.34
C LEU A 350 14.95 -8.84 -2.43
N LEU A 351 13.68 -8.58 -2.76
CA LEU A 351 12.66 -9.62 -2.88
C LEU A 351 12.93 -10.60 -4.03
N ASN A 352 13.66 -10.18 -5.06
CA ASN A 352 14.07 -11.02 -6.18
C ASN A 352 15.41 -11.73 -5.98
N ASP A 353 16.15 -11.43 -4.90
CA ASP A 353 17.42 -12.07 -4.58
C ASP A 353 17.22 -13.29 -3.65
N SER A 354 17.71 -14.45 -4.07
CA SER A 354 17.74 -15.69 -3.28
C SER A 354 18.56 -15.61 -1.99
N LYS A 355 19.43 -14.60 -1.86
CA LYS A 355 20.28 -14.37 -0.69
C LYS A 355 19.57 -13.60 0.43
N LEU A 356 18.38 -13.06 0.19
CA LEU A 356 17.55 -12.48 1.25
C LEU A 356 17.00 -13.61 2.14
N PRO A 357 17.24 -13.59 3.46
CA PRO A 357 16.71 -14.61 4.36
C PRO A 357 15.18 -14.70 4.29
N LEU A 358 14.64 -15.92 4.29
CA LEU A 358 13.20 -16.16 4.10
C LEU A 358 12.34 -15.49 5.19
N ASP A 359 12.85 -15.40 6.41
CA ASP A 359 12.20 -14.74 7.55
C ASP A 359 12.15 -13.21 7.44
N GLN A 360 12.95 -12.60 6.55
CA GLN A 360 12.99 -11.16 6.33
C GLN A 360 12.06 -10.71 5.20
N ARG A 361 11.58 -11.63 4.36
CA ARG A 361 10.85 -11.31 3.13
C ARG A 361 9.55 -10.56 3.37
N ASP A 362 8.74 -11.02 4.32
CA ASP A 362 7.45 -10.39 4.65
C ASP A 362 7.64 -8.93 5.10
N ARG A 363 8.68 -8.66 5.91
CA ARG A 363 9.04 -7.29 6.32
C ARG A 363 9.46 -6.43 5.14
N VAL A 364 10.32 -6.95 4.25
CA VAL A 364 10.78 -6.19 3.07
C VAL A 364 9.63 -5.93 2.09
N LEU A 365 8.72 -6.90 1.93
CA LEU A 365 7.50 -6.74 1.13
C LEU A 365 6.60 -5.63 1.67
N SER A 366 6.33 -5.67 2.98
CA SER A 366 5.59 -4.60 3.68
C SER A 366 6.27 -3.24 3.50
N ASN A 367 7.60 -3.18 3.66
CA ASN A 367 8.38 -1.95 3.47
C ASN A 367 8.26 -1.36 2.06
N ARG A 368 8.32 -2.22 1.02
CA ARG A 368 8.15 -1.81 -0.37
C ARG A 368 6.79 -1.15 -0.59
N ASP A 369 5.74 -1.74 -0.02
CA ASP A 369 4.36 -1.38 -0.33
C ASP A 369 3.95 -0.02 0.27
N PHE A 370 4.65 0.46 1.32
CA PHE A 370 4.53 1.86 1.78
C PHE A 370 4.85 2.90 0.71
N CYS A 371 5.64 2.54 -0.32
CA CYS A 371 5.97 3.47 -1.41
C CYS A 371 4.82 3.64 -2.40
N LEU A 372 3.89 2.67 -2.50
CA LEU A 372 2.91 2.61 -3.58
C LEU A 372 1.96 3.82 -3.66
N PRO A 373 1.43 4.38 -2.54
CA PRO A 373 0.58 5.56 -2.61
C PRO A 373 1.29 6.78 -3.26
N TYR A 374 2.61 6.85 -3.15
CA TYR A 374 3.41 7.93 -3.72
C TYR A 374 3.80 7.69 -5.18
N LEU A 375 3.92 6.43 -5.61
CA LEU A 375 4.35 6.05 -6.96
C LEU A 375 3.16 5.87 -7.93
N LEU A 376 2.02 5.39 -7.43
CA LEU A 376 0.81 5.17 -8.24
C LEU A 376 0.03 6.46 -8.54
N ALA A 377 0.46 7.59 -7.97
CA ALA A 377 -0.13 8.91 -8.21
C ALA A 377 0.44 9.63 -9.46
N GLU A 378 1.54 9.14 -10.05
CA GLU A 378 2.20 9.74 -11.20
C GLU A 378 1.62 9.27 -12.56
N GLU A 379 1.81 10.10 -13.59
CA GLU A 379 1.13 10.05 -14.90
C GLU A 379 1.12 8.67 -15.57
N ARG A 380 -0.05 8.33 -16.14
CA ARG A 380 -0.35 7.08 -16.84
C ARG A 380 0.28 7.06 -18.24
N ILE A 381 1.59 6.83 -18.32
CA ILE A 381 2.34 6.87 -19.58
C ILE A 381 2.14 5.58 -20.37
N ARG A 382 1.62 5.69 -21.59
CA ARG A 382 1.48 4.57 -22.53
C ARG A 382 2.87 4.08 -23.00
N PRO A 383 3.16 2.75 -22.97
CA PRO A 383 4.45 2.19 -23.38
C PRO A 383 4.55 2.07 -24.92
N LEU A 384 4.64 3.21 -25.61
CA LEU A 384 4.61 3.28 -27.07
C LEU A 384 5.74 2.51 -27.75
N ASP A 385 6.94 2.50 -27.15
CA ASP A 385 8.11 1.79 -27.65
C ASP A 385 7.93 0.27 -27.61
N VAL A 386 7.41 -0.25 -26.49
CA VAL A 386 7.10 -1.69 -26.33
C VAL A 386 6.01 -2.10 -27.32
N ILE A 387 4.92 -1.32 -27.41
CA ILE A 387 3.81 -1.59 -28.35
C ILE A 387 4.33 -1.63 -29.80
N ALA A 388 5.13 -0.64 -30.22
CA ALA A 388 5.68 -0.60 -31.57
C ALA A 388 6.57 -1.82 -31.85
N ARG A 389 7.44 -2.20 -30.91
CA ARG A 389 8.32 -3.37 -31.02
C ARG A 389 7.54 -4.68 -31.15
N LEU A 390 6.51 -4.87 -30.31
CA LEU A 390 5.66 -6.07 -30.38
C LEU A 390 4.86 -6.11 -31.68
N THR A 391 4.34 -4.97 -32.13
CA THR A 391 3.63 -4.85 -33.42
C THR A 391 4.49 -5.32 -34.58
N GLU A 392 5.73 -4.82 -34.67
CA GLU A 392 6.68 -5.23 -35.72
C GLU A 392 7.00 -6.73 -35.62
N ARG A 393 7.23 -7.25 -34.42
CA ARG A 393 7.52 -8.67 -34.20
C ARG A 393 6.39 -9.58 -34.66
N PHE A 394 5.13 -9.20 -34.39
CA PHE A 394 3.96 -10.03 -34.67
C PHE A 394 3.31 -9.76 -36.03
N GLU A 395 3.96 -8.99 -36.92
CA GLU A 395 3.60 -8.99 -38.36
C GLU A 395 3.70 -10.40 -38.98
N SER A 396 4.54 -11.27 -38.40
CA SER A 396 4.66 -12.70 -38.74
C SER A 396 4.53 -13.55 -37.47
N PRO A 397 3.32 -14.09 -37.17
CA PRO A 397 3.07 -14.86 -35.95
C PRO A 397 3.97 -16.10 -35.80
N ALA A 398 4.26 -16.50 -34.57
CA ALA A 398 5.03 -17.71 -34.27
C ALA A 398 4.29 -18.96 -34.77
N VAL A 399 4.99 -19.85 -35.48
CA VAL A 399 4.41 -21.08 -36.06
C VAL A 399 4.07 -22.11 -34.98
N ASP A 400 4.83 -22.13 -33.88
CA ASP A 400 4.66 -23.04 -32.75
C ASP A 400 4.95 -22.26 -31.44
N PRO A 401 3.97 -21.52 -30.90
CA PRO A 401 4.20 -20.65 -29.75
C PRO A 401 4.50 -21.48 -28.50
N ASN A 402 5.54 -21.11 -27.75
CA ASN A 402 5.84 -21.73 -26.46
C ASN A 402 4.97 -21.13 -25.34
N VAL A 403 4.70 -19.82 -25.42
CA VAL A 403 3.84 -19.09 -24.47
C VAL A 403 2.77 -18.31 -25.23
N THR A 404 1.50 -18.56 -24.89
CA THR A 404 0.36 -17.74 -25.38
C THR A 404 -0.20 -16.93 -24.22
N LEU A 405 -0.26 -15.61 -24.36
CA LEU A 405 -1.00 -14.74 -23.46
C LEU A 405 -2.44 -14.59 -23.96
N THR A 406 -3.38 -14.70 -23.05
CA THR A 406 -4.79 -14.42 -23.28
C THR A 406 -5.30 -13.38 -22.30
N ILE A 407 -6.23 -12.54 -22.73
CA ILE A 407 -6.96 -11.62 -21.87
C ILE A 407 -8.46 -11.64 -22.19
N THR A 408 -9.30 -11.64 -21.17
CA THR A 408 -10.76 -11.49 -21.28
C THR A 408 -11.15 -10.05 -20.99
N THR A 409 -12.04 -9.48 -21.82
CA THR A 409 -12.59 -8.14 -21.57
C THR A 409 -14.07 -8.06 -21.88
N CYS A 410 -14.79 -7.16 -21.20
CA CYS A 410 -16.22 -6.95 -21.42
C CYS A 410 -16.66 -5.55 -20.99
N ARG A 411 -16.91 -4.65 -21.96
CA ARG A 411 -17.53 -3.32 -21.75
C ARG A 411 -16.79 -2.42 -20.75
N ARG A 412 -15.50 -2.67 -20.53
CA ARG A 412 -14.63 -1.95 -19.58
C ARG A 412 -13.29 -1.59 -20.21
N ARG A 413 -13.35 -0.94 -21.39
CA ARG A 413 -12.15 -0.57 -22.16
C ARG A 413 -11.14 0.21 -21.33
N ASP A 414 -11.61 1.09 -20.45
CA ASP A 414 -10.76 1.89 -19.57
C ASP A 414 -9.92 1.02 -18.62
N LEU A 415 -10.50 -0.04 -18.05
CA LEU A 415 -9.77 -1.00 -17.23
C LEU A 415 -8.83 -1.84 -18.10
N PHE A 416 -9.29 -2.31 -19.26
CA PHE A 416 -8.46 -3.07 -20.22
C PHE A 416 -7.19 -2.31 -20.60
N ASP A 417 -7.32 -1.03 -20.99
CA ASP A 417 -6.20 -0.17 -21.36
C ASP A 417 -5.21 -0.01 -20.19
N ARG A 418 -5.72 0.16 -18.95
CA ARG A 418 -4.89 0.27 -17.74
C ARG A 418 -4.14 -1.03 -17.44
N SER A 419 -4.84 -2.16 -17.51
CA SER A 419 -4.26 -3.48 -17.24
C SER A 419 -3.16 -3.80 -18.24
N MET A 420 -3.40 -3.52 -19.53
CA MET A 420 -2.41 -3.78 -20.57
C MET A 420 -1.22 -2.82 -20.54
N ASP A 421 -1.45 -1.51 -20.39
CA ASP A 421 -0.34 -0.55 -20.32
C ASP A 421 0.56 -0.82 -19.11
N SER A 422 -0.04 -1.12 -17.95
CA SER A 422 0.72 -1.45 -16.75
C SER A 422 1.47 -2.77 -16.87
N PHE A 423 0.86 -3.81 -17.44
CA PHE A 423 1.54 -5.09 -17.69
C PHE A 423 2.76 -4.92 -18.61
N LEU A 424 2.60 -4.20 -19.73
CA LEU A 424 3.69 -3.97 -20.69
C LEU A 424 4.85 -3.14 -20.11
N ARG A 425 4.59 -2.24 -19.16
CA ARG A 425 5.65 -1.49 -18.45
C ARG A 425 6.43 -2.36 -17.46
N ASN A 426 5.77 -3.32 -16.83
CA ASN A 426 6.34 -4.06 -15.71
C ASN A 426 6.85 -5.47 -16.07
N CYS A 427 6.38 -6.05 -17.17
CA CYS A 427 6.85 -7.35 -17.63
C CYS A 427 8.21 -7.22 -18.34
N THR A 428 9.29 -7.45 -17.59
CA THR A 428 10.67 -7.30 -18.08
C THR A 428 11.05 -8.35 -19.13
N ASP A 429 10.34 -9.47 -19.15
CA ASP A 429 10.49 -10.56 -20.11
C ASP A 429 9.27 -10.70 -21.04
N VAL A 430 8.60 -9.58 -21.37
CA VAL A 430 7.44 -9.54 -22.29
C VAL A 430 7.72 -10.18 -23.65
N ASP A 431 8.99 -10.17 -24.08
CA ASP A 431 9.42 -10.81 -25.31
C ASP A 431 9.44 -12.35 -25.23
N ALA A 432 9.26 -12.95 -24.06
CA ALA A 432 9.08 -14.40 -23.92
C ALA A 432 7.67 -14.88 -24.34
N ILE A 433 6.74 -13.96 -24.58
CA ILE A 433 5.38 -14.27 -25.07
C ILE A 433 5.42 -14.40 -26.60
N ASP A 434 4.90 -15.50 -27.14
CA ASP A 434 4.96 -15.82 -28.57
C ASP A 434 3.63 -15.60 -29.32
N ARG A 435 2.53 -15.44 -28.59
CA ARG A 435 1.19 -15.22 -29.15
C ARG A 435 0.31 -14.47 -28.17
N TRP A 436 -0.54 -13.58 -28.67
CA TRP A 436 -1.40 -12.70 -27.88
C TRP A 436 -2.84 -12.79 -28.36
N ILE A 437 -3.77 -13.15 -27.49
CA ILE A 437 -5.19 -13.30 -27.82
C ILE A 437 -6.02 -12.45 -26.86
N CYS A 438 -6.90 -11.60 -27.39
CA CYS A 438 -7.89 -10.87 -26.60
C CYS A 438 -9.28 -11.37 -26.99
N ILE A 439 -10.04 -11.87 -26.01
CA ILE A 439 -11.43 -12.27 -26.23
C ILE A 439 -12.37 -11.24 -25.58
N ASP A 440 -13.15 -10.59 -26.43
CA ASP A 440 -14.12 -9.58 -26.03
C ASP A 440 -15.52 -10.17 -25.95
N ASP A 441 -16.17 -9.95 -24.81
CA ASP A 441 -17.52 -10.45 -24.53
C ASP A 441 -18.59 -9.35 -24.56
N GLY A 442 -18.64 -8.61 -25.67
CA GLY A 442 -19.78 -7.73 -25.98
C GLY A 442 -19.55 -6.25 -25.72
N SER A 443 -18.30 -5.77 -25.85
CA SER A 443 -18.00 -4.33 -25.92
C SER A 443 -18.59 -3.68 -27.17
N SER A 444 -18.68 -2.34 -27.15
CA SER A 444 -19.20 -1.57 -28.28
C SER A 444 -18.27 -1.65 -29.50
N ASP A 445 -18.79 -1.46 -30.72
CA ASP A 445 -17.94 -1.44 -31.93
C ASP A 445 -16.87 -0.34 -31.87
N GLN A 446 -17.16 0.77 -31.20
CA GLN A 446 -16.20 1.85 -30.96
C GLN A 446 -15.06 1.39 -30.05
N ASP A 447 -15.37 0.70 -28.94
CA ASP A 447 -14.35 0.18 -28.03
C ASP A 447 -13.51 -0.91 -28.70
N ARG A 448 -14.13 -1.79 -29.47
CA ARG A 448 -13.44 -2.84 -30.24
C ARG A 448 -12.43 -2.26 -31.21
N ALA A 449 -12.84 -1.24 -31.98
CA ALA A 449 -11.96 -0.53 -32.90
C ALA A 449 -10.79 0.13 -32.17
N ALA A 450 -11.07 0.79 -31.04
CA ALA A 450 -10.05 1.47 -30.25
C ALA A 450 -9.05 0.51 -29.60
N MET A 451 -9.51 -0.64 -29.09
CA MET A 451 -8.62 -1.69 -28.55
C MET A 451 -7.70 -2.25 -29.64
N ALA A 452 -8.27 -2.56 -30.82
CA ALA A 452 -7.51 -3.09 -31.96
C ALA A 452 -6.49 -2.08 -32.51
N GLU A 453 -6.83 -0.79 -32.53
CA GLU A 453 -5.90 0.28 -32.91
C GLU A 453 -4.79 0.47 -31.86
N ARG A 454 -5.13 0.37 -30.57
CA ARG A 454 -4.19 0.62 -29.48
C ARG A 454 -3.16 -0.50 -29.32
N TYR A 455 -3.57 -1.75 -29.50
CA TYR A 455 -2.73 -2.94 -29.34
C TYR A 455 -2.81 -3.87 -30.57
N PRO A 456 -2.24 -3.46 -31.71
CA PRO A 456 -2.43 -4.15 -32.99
C PRO A 456 -1.74 -5.52 -33.09
N PHE A 457 -0.90 -5.89 -32.11
CA PHE A 457 -0.26 -7.21 -32.02
C PHE A 457 -1.19 -8.31 -31.43
N PHE A 458 -2.39 -7.96 -30.96
CA PHE A 458 -3.36 -8.94 -30.48
C PHE A 458 -4.15 -9.60 -31.62
N GLU A 459 -4.37 -10.91 -31.48
CA GLU A 459 -5.44 -11.61 -32.17
C GLU A 459 -6.76 -11.41 -31.39
N PHE A 460 -7.69 -10.63 -31.94
CA PHE A 460 -8.97 -10.37 -31.28
C PHE A 460 -10.05 -11.38 -31.69
N ILE A 461 -10.73 -11.93 -30.67
CA ILE A 461 -11.92 -12.77 -30.82
C ILE A 461 -13.14 -11.95 -30.34
N TRP A 462 -13.93 -11.46 -31.30
CA TRP A 462 -15.14 -10.67 -31.02
C TRP A 462 -16.34 -11.59 -30.86
N LYS A 463 -16.85 -11.77 -29.64
CA LYS A 463 -18.04 -12.57 -29.41
C LYS A 463 -19.31 -11.81 -29.81
N ASP A 464 -20.30 -12.54 -30.29
CA ASP A 464 -21.65 -12.05 -30.49
C ASP A 464 -22.55 -12.47 -29.32
N ASN A 465 -23.79 -11.97 -29.31
CA ASN A 465 -24.78 -12.30 -28.28
C ASN A 465 -25.11 -13.81 -28.18
N THR A 466 -24.74 -14.63 -29.17
CA THR A 466 -25.04 -16.07 -29.17
C THR A 466 -24.00 -16.89 -28.41
N ASN A 467 -22.80 -16.36 -28.22
CA ASN A 467 -21.70 -17.02 -27.51
C ASN A 467 -21.37 -16.35 -26.17
N LYS A 468 -22.23 -15.48 -25.67
CA LYS A 468 -22.04 -14.66 -24.47
C LYS A 468 -21.68 -15.45 -23.21
N GLY A 469 -20.93 -14.83 -22.31
CA GLY A 469 -20.66 -15.30 -20.96
C GLY A 469 -19.22 -15.77 -20.75
N HIS A 470 -18.73 -15.56 -19.52
CA HIS A 470 -17.33 -15.77 -19.17
C HIS A 470 -16.88 -17.24 -19.36
N ALA A 471 -17.65 -18.22 -18.89
CA ALA A 471 -17.35 -19.64 -19.08
C ALA A 471 -17.20 -20.02 -20.57
N ARG A 472 -18.01 -19.40 -21.45
CA ARG A 472 -17.92 -19.62 -22.89
C ARG A 472 -16.68 -18.97 -23.49
N SER A 473 -16.26 -17.80 -22.99
CA SER A 473 -14.98 -17.19 -23.38
C SER A 473 -13.82 -18.12 -23.04
N MET A 474 -13.79 -18.65 -21.81
CA MET A 474 -12.70 -19.54 -21.38
C MET A 474 -12.67 -20.87 -22.14
N GLU A 475 -13.82 -21.43 -22.52
CA GLU A 475 -13.86 -22.64 -23.35
C GLU A 475 -13.37 -22.39 -24.78
N ILE A 476 -13.64 -21.21 -25.36
CA ILE A 476 -13.08 -20.82 -26.66
C ILE A 476 -11.55 -20.71 -26.53
N LEU A 477 -11.05 -19.99 -25.52
CA LEU A 477 -9.61 -19.87 -25.29
C LEU A 477 -8.93 -21.23 -25.08
N ARG A 478 -9.55 -22.14 -24.32
CA ARG A 478 -9.02 -23.50 -24.10
C ARG A 478 -8.86 -24.29 -25.40
N ALA A 479 -9.74 -24.07 -26.38
CA ALA A 479 -9.65 -24.70 -27.70
C ALA A 479 -8.61 -24.02 -28.62
N GLU A 480 -8.38 -22.72 -28.44
CA GLU A 480 -7.46 -21.91 -29.26
C GLU A 480 -6.00 -21.96 -28.80
N VAL A 481 -5.75 -22.13 -27.50
CA VAL A 481 -4.40 -22.14 -26.93
C VAL A 481 -3.79 -23.53 -27.03
N SER A 482 -2.77 -23.67 -27.88
CA SER A 482 -2.00 -24.91 -28.07
C SER A 482 -0.60 -24.90 -27.47
N SER A 483 -0.13 -23.72 -27.03
CA SER A 483 1.21 -23.58 -26.44
C SER A 483 1.34 -24.36 -25.13
N PRO A 484 2.52 -24.92 -24.78
CA PRO A 484 2.72 -25.61 -23.51
C PRO A 484 2.36 -24.78 -22.28
N TYR A 485 2.60 -23.48 -22.35
CA TYR A 485 2.34 -22.50 -21.29
C TYR A 485 1.27 -21.49 -21.74
N TRP A 486 0.25 -21.30 -20.91
CA TRP A 486 -0.88 -20.41 -21.16
C TRP A 486 -0.94 -19.34 -20.07
N MET A 487 -0.56 -18.12 -20.41
CA MET A 487 -0.67 -16.97 -19.52
C MET A 487 -2.06 -16.32 -19.66
N HIS A 488 -2.78 -16.13 -18.56
CA HIS A 488 -4.12 -15.55 -18.57
C HIS A 488 -4.21 -14.33 -17.66
N LEU A 489 -4.84 -13.27 -18.18
CA LEU A 489 -5.14 -12.02 -17.49
C LEU A 489 -6.63 -11.69 -17.61
N GLU A 490 -7.16 -10.97 -16.61
CA GLU A 490 -8.44 -10.27 -16.70
C GLU A 490 -8.19 -8.78 -16.97
N ASP A 491 -9.18 -8.06 -17.48
CA ASP A 491 -9.06 -6.66 -17.88
C ASP A 491 -9.02 -5.64 -16.72
N ASP A 492 -8.98 -6.08 -15.46
CA ASP A 492 -9.06 -5.22 -14.28
C ASP A 492 -7.92 -5.40 -13.26
N TRP A 493 -6.69 -5.59 -13.74
CA TRP A 493 -5.47 -5.72 -12.91
C TRP A 493 -4.36 -4.76 -13.33
N GLU A 494 -3.99 -3.84 -12.43
CA GLU A 494 -2.90 -2.87 -12.65
C GLU A 494 -1.59 -3.37 -12.04
N PHE A 495 -0.59 -3.59 -12.90
CA PHE A 495 0.74 -4.04 -12.50
C PHE A 495 1.62 -2.87 -12.06
N PHE A 496 2.38 -3.06 -10.98
CA PHE A 496 3.22 -1.99 -10.41
C PHE A 496 4.65 -2.44 -10.08
N ALA A 497 4.94 -3.74 -10.08
CA ALA A 497 6.26 -4.26 -9.78
C ALA A 497 6.96 -4.80 -11.04
N PRO A 498 8.13 -4.25 -11.44
CA PRO A 498 8.91 -4.84 -12.51
C PRO A 498 9.39 -6.26 -12.16
N ASP A 499 9.07 -7.26 -12.97
CA ASP A 499 9.50 -8.65 -12.76
C ASP A 499 9.58 -9.44 -14.08
N SER A 500 10.20 -10.61 -14.03
CA SER A 500 10.30 -11.64 -15.07
C SER A 500 9.14 -12.64 -14.96
N TYR A 501 7.92 -12.15 -15.15
CA TYR A 501 6.67 -12.90 -14.91
C TYR A 501 6.61 -14.24 -15.64
N VAL A 502 7.08 -14.29 -16.90
CA VAL A 502 6.97 -15.50 -17.73
C VAL A 502 7.97 -16.55 -17.26
N SER A 503 9.24 -16.16 -17.20
CA SER A 503 10.35 -17.07 -16.90
C SER A 503 10.27 -17.62 -15.47
N ARG A 504 9.90 -16.75 -14.50
CA ARG A 504 9.70 -17.14 -13.09
C ARG A 504 8.56 -18.12 -12.94
N ALA A 505 7.42 -17.88 -13.59
CA ALA A 505 6.27 -18.76 -13.50
C ALA A 505 6.54 -20.14 -14.14
N ILE A 506 7.23 -20.17 -15.29
CA ILE A 506 7.66 -21.43 -15.92
C ILE A 506 8.61 -22.21 -15.01
N ALA A 507 9.59 -21.55 -14.39
CA ALA A 507 10.52 -22.21 -13.47
C ALA A 507 9.81 -22.88 -12.28
N ILE A 508 8.76 -22.24 -11.73
CA ILE A 508 7.94 -22.83 -10.66
C ILE A 508 7.10 -24.00 -11.19
N LEU A 509 6.48 -23.88 -12.37
CA LEU A 509 5.73 -24.98 -12.98
C LEU A 509 6.61 -26.21 -13.23
N GLU A 510 7.85 -26.01 -13.65
CA GLU A 510 8.81 -27.09 -13.94
C GLU A 510 9.43 -27.72 -12.67
N ASP A 511 9.36 -27.04 -11.53
CA ASP A 511 9.89 -27.53 -10.25
C ASP A 511 9.08 -28.69 -9.67
N ASP A 512 7.75 -28.63 -9.82
CA ASP A 512 6.82 -29.66 -9.36
C ASP A 512 5.69 -29.84 -10.38
N LEU A 513 5.63 -31.02 -11.00
CA LEU A 513 4.65 -31.35 -12.04
C LEU A 513 3.21 -31.37 -11.53
N SER A 514 2.99 -31.45 -10.21
CA SER A 514 1.66 -31.32 -9.61
C SER A 514 1.15 -29.88 -9.62
N ILE A 515 2.02 -28.88 -9.85
CA ILE A 515 1.62 -27.48 -10.01
C ILE A 515 1.09 -27.29 -11.43
N GLY A 516 -0.22 -27.04 -11.54
CA GLY A 516 -0.89 -26.76 -12.81
C GLY A 516 -1.08 -25.28 -13.09
N GLN A 517 -0.91 -24.41 -12.08
CA GLN A 517 -1.05 -22.96 -12.18
C GLN A 517 -0.08 -22.23 -11.26
N VAL A 518 0.48 -21.11 -11.72
CA VAL A 518 1.27 -20.16 -10.93
C VAL A 518 0.66 -18.77 -11.03
N LEU A 519 0.13 -18.25 -9.92
CA LEU A 519 -0.43 -16.90 -9.80
C LEU A 519 0.66 -15.88 -9.43
N PHE A 520 0.49 -14.63 -9.88
CA PHE A 520 1.52 -13.60 -9.67
C PHE A 520 1.44 -12.88 -8.32
N ASN A 521 0.28 -12.93 -7.67
CA ASN A 521 0.09 -12.41 -6.31
C ASN A 521 -0.01 -13.57 -5.32
N ARG A 522 0.74 -13.50 -4.22
CA ARG A 522 0.63 -14.48 -3.14
C ARG A 522 -0.79 -14.57 -2.61
N ASN A 523 -1.22 -15.79 -2.33
CA ASN A 523 -2.44 -16.09 -1.59
C ASN A 523 -3.71 -15.41 -2.13
N TYR A 524 -3.83 -15.27 -3.46
CA TYR A 524 -5.00 -14.66 -4.12
C TYR A 524 -5.28 -13.20 -3.74
N ALA A 525 -4.29 -12.49 -3.19
CA ALA A 525 -4.42 -11.08 -2.84
C ALA A 525 -4.82 -10.21 -4.04
N GLU A 526 -5.76 -9.30 -3.80
CA GLU A 526 -6.31 -8.34 -4.75
C GLU A 526 -5.73 -6.94 -4.52
N LEU A 527 -5.28 -6.66 -3.29
CA LEU A 527 -4.70 -5.38 -2.90
C LEU A 527 -3.24 -5.54 -2.43
N ALA A 528 -2.44 -4.48 -2.57
CA ALA A 528 -1.08 -4.47 -2.03
C ALA A 528 -1.04 -4.63 -0.50
N SER A 529 -2.05 -4.11 0.20
CA SER A 529 -2.17 -4.24 1.66
C SER A 529 -2.44 -5.67 2.14
N GLU A 530 -2.77 -6.60 1.25
CA GLU A 530 -3.12 -8.00 1.56
C GLU A 530 -1.91 -8.95 1.54
N TRP A 531 -0.69 -8.42 1.69
CA TRP A 531 0.54 -9.22 1.70
C TRP A 531 0.59 -10.28 2.82
N ASP A 532 -0.17 -10.09 3.90
CA ASP A 532 -0.12 -10.89 5.13
C ASP A 532 -1.21 -11.99 5.22
N ILE A 533 -2.01 -12.19 4.15
CA ILE A 533 -3.04 -13.24 4.10
C ILE A 533 -2.39 -14.59 4.48
N PRO A 534 -2.83 -15.24 5.58
CA PRO A 534 -2.30 -16.53 6.00
C PRO A 534 -2.64 -17.61 4.98
N GLY A 535 -1.62 -18.24 4.41
CA GLY A 535 -1.80 -19.21 3.34
C GLY A 535 -0.48 -19.64 2.72
N GLY A 536 -0.50 -20.85 2.16
CA GLY A 536 0.54 -21.37 1.30
C GLY A 536 1.83 -21.84 2.01
N GLU A 537 2.37 -22.94 1.52
CA GLU A 537 3.66 -23.48 1.95
C GLU A 537 4.79 -22.78 1.19
N LEU A 538 5.72 -22.12 1.90
CA LEU A 538 6.87 -21.48 1.28
C LEU A 538 7.90 -22.52 0.83
N ARG A 539 8.22 -22.52 -0.46
CA ARG A 539 9.22 -23.38 -1.10
C ARG A 539 10.21 -22.55 -1.91
N THR A 540 11.29 -23.18 -2.35
CA THR A 540 12.27 -22.58 -3.27
C THR A 540 12.47 -23.49 -4.46
N THR A 541 12.58 -22.92 -5.66
CA THR A 541 12.83 -23.70 -6.87
C THR A 541 14.19 -24.40 -6.80
N ALA A 542 14.29 -25.60 -7.37
CA ALA A 542 15.52 -26.38 -7.40
C ALA A 542 16.66 -25.61 -8.11
N ARG A 543 16.34 -24.96 -9.24
CA ARG A 543 17.24 -24.05 -9.97
C ARG A 543 16.96 -22.60 -9.59
N GLY A 544 18.03 -21.84 -9.29
CA GLY A 544 17.94 -20.41 -8.98
C GLY A 544 17.42 -20.09 -7.58
N LYS A 545 16.93 -21.08 -6.81
CA LYS A 545 16.50 -20.93 -5.42
C LYS A 545 15.49 -19.79 -5.22
N GLN A 546 14.59 -19.60 -6.18
CA GLN A 546 13.58 -18.54 -6.11
C GLN A 546 12.44 -18.96 -5.19
N PRO A 547 12.03 -18.12 -4.22
CA PRO A 547 10.94 -18.42 -3.33
C PRO A 547 9.57 -18.29 -4.01
N TYR A 548 8.70 -19.26 -3.71
CA TYR A 548 7.31 -19.33 -4.16
C TYR A 548 6.44 -20.01 -3.09
N ARG A 549 5.12 -19.85 -3.17
CA ARG A 549 4.18 -20.48 -2.23
C ARG A 549 3.31 -21.49 -2.93
N VAL A 550 3.17 -22.69 -2.38
CA VAL A 550 2.20 -23.69 -2.85
C VAL A 550 0.91 -23.53 -2.06
N HIS A 551 -0.23 -23.38 -2.72
CA HIS A 551 -1.53 -23.20 -2.08
C HIS A 551 -1.87 -24.38 -1.15
N ILE A 552 -2.34 -24.05 0.04
CA ILE A 552 -2.86 -25.03 1.00
C ILE A 552 -4.37 -24.87 1.03
N HIS A 553 -5.07 -25.85 0.49
CA HIS A 553 -6.52 -25.92 0.54
C HIS A 553 -7.00 -26.82 1.68
N ALA A 554 -7.99 -26.35 2.44
CA ALA A 554 -8.75 -27.16 3.37
C ALA A 554 -10.24 -26.81 3.26
N GLU A 555 -11.11 -27.82 3.17
CA GLU A 555 -12.56 -27.62 3.02
C GLU A 555 -13.16 -27.09 4.34
N PRO A 556 -13.93 -25.99 4.32
CA PRO A 556 -14.61 -25.47 5.50
C PRO A 556 -15.46 -26.52 6.22
N GLY A 557 -15.43 -26.50 7.56
CA GLY A 557 -16.15 -27.46 8.41
C GLY A 557 -15.48 -28.82 8.56
N THR A 558 -14.26 -29.01 8.04
CA THR A 558 -13.43 -30.20 8.31
C THR A 558 -12.43 -29.94 9.44
N GLU A 559 -12.00 -31.00 10.14
CA GLU A 559 -10.97 -30.89 11.18
C GLU A 559 -9.66 -30.28 10.66
N ALA A 560 -9.28 -30.59 9.41
CA ALA A 560 -8.10 -30.02 8.77
C ALA A 560 -8.20 -28.49 8.61
N PHE A 561 -9.37 -27.96 8.24
CA PHE A 561 -9.59 -26.53 8.13
C PHE A 561 -9.56 -25.84 9.51
N GLU A 562 -10.16 -26.45 10.53
CA GLU A 562 -10.12 -25.91 11.90
C GLU A 562 -8.69 -25.87 12.48
N ILE A 563 -7.89 -26.92 12.23
CA ILE A 563 -6.47 -26.95 12.60
C ILE A 563 -5.70 -25.87 11.85
N PHE A 564 -5.89 -25.76 10.53
CA PHE A 564 -5.23 -24.73 9.73
C PHE A 564 -5.58 -23.31 10.22
N ASN A 565 -6.86 -23.04 10.43
CA ASN A 565 -7.32 -21.71 10.84
C ASN A 565 -6.80 -21.33 12.24
N ARG A 566 -6.75 -22.29 13.17
CA ARG A 566 -6.21 -22.07 14.52
C ARG A 566 -4.69 -21.89 14.51
N ASP A 567 -3.95 -22.80 13.89
CA ASP A 567 -2.50 -22.92 14.07
C ASP A 567 -1.72 -22.05 13.06
N ILE A 568 -2.24 -21.89 11.84
CA ILE A 568 -1.62 -21.09 10.77
C ILE A 568 -2.36 -19.76 10.58
N GLY A 569 -3.68 -19.82 10.40
CA GLY A 569 -4.52 -18.64 10.22
C GLY A 569 -4.52 -17.70 11.43
N LYS A 570 -4.34 -18.24 12.64
CA LYS A 570 -4.54 -17.55 13.92
C LYS A 570 -5.92 -16.85 13.97
N ASN A 571 -6.94 -17.48 13.39
CA ASN A 571 -8.30 -16.97 13.21
C ASN A 571 -8.42 -15.68 12.37
N ARG A 572 -7.38 -15.29 11.62
CA ARG A 572 -7.46 -14.20 10.63
C ARG A 572 -8.09 -14.70 9.32
N PRO A 573 -8.68 -13.82 8.49
CA PRO A 573 -9.19 -14.18 7.17
C PRO A 573 -8.12 -14.89 6.34
N THR A 574 -8.45 -16.07 5.82
CA THR A 574 -7.56 -16.89 4.99
C THR A 574 -8.25 -17.26 3.69
N ASN A 575 -7.46 -17.61 2.68
CA ASN A 575 -7.91 -18.08 1.38
C ASN A 575 -7.91 -19.62 1.27
N SER A 576 -7.57 -20.35 2.34
CA SER A 576 -7.43 -21.82 2.31
C SER A 576 -8.74 -22.55 2.03
N TRP A 577 -9.89 -21.90 2.25
CA TRP A 577 -11.21 -22.43 1.91
C TRP A 577 -11.44 -22.52 0.40
N TRP A 578 -10.72 -21.75 -0.42
CA TRP A 578 -10.83 -21.79 -1.88
C TRP A 578 -10.04 -22.98 -2.44
N PRO A 579 -10.66 -23.87 -3.26
CA PRO A 579 -9.92 -24.95 -3.92
C PRO A 579 -8.92 -24.37 -4.94
N ASN A 580 -7.87 -25.11 -5.27
CA ASN A 580 -6.86 -24.69 -6.26
C ASN A 580 -7.54 -24.32 -7.58
N PHE A 581 -6.99 -23.31 -8.27
CA PHE A 581 -7.42 -22.67 -9.51
C PHE A 581 -8.17 -21.34 -9.34
N SER A 582 -7.74 -20.32 -10.09
CA SER A 582 -8.49 -19.06 -10.28
C SER A 582 -8.14 -18.37 -11.61
N PHE A 583 -8.99 -17.50 -12.14
CA PHE A 583 -8.66 -16.71 -13.35
C PHE A 583 -7.85 -15.43 -13.09
N ARG A 584 -7.51 -15.15 -11.84
CA ARG A 584 -6.55 -14.08 -11.50
C ARG A 584 -5.24 -14.20 -12.30
N PRO A 585 -4.50 -13.09 -12.51
CA PRO A 585 -3.27 -13.07 -13.31
C PRO A 585 -2.32 -14.22 -12.99
N SER A 586 -2.14 -15.10 -13.97
CA SER A 586 -1.41 -16.36 -13.75
C SER A 586 -0.85 -16.97 -15.03
N MET A 587 0.09 -17.89 -14.84
CA MET A 587 0.58 -18.84 -15.83
C MET A 587 -0.04 -20.21 -15.58
N LEU A 588 -0.55 -20.85 -16.62
CA LEU A 588 -1.18 -22.16 -16.61
C LEU A 588 -0.35 -23.18 -17.40
N ARG A 589 -0.33 -24.43 -16.93
CA ARG A 589 0.15 -25.57 -17.72
C ARG A 589 -0.99 -26.05 -18.62
N THR A 590 -0.89 -25.81 -19.92
CA THR A 590 -1.98 -26.09 -20.88
C THR A 590 -2.42 -27.55 -20.88
N SER A 591 -1.49 -28.49 -20.73
CA SER A 591 -1.83 -29.92 -20.63
C SER A 591 -2.70 -30.22 -19.41
N ALA A 592 -2.39 -29.62 -18.25
CA ALA A 592 -3.16 -29.81 -17.03
C ALA A 592 -4.59 -29.27 -17.18
N ILE A 593 -4.75 -28.07 -17.76
CA ILE A 593 -6.08 -27.49 -18.02
C ILE A 593 -6.89 -28.37 -18.98
N ASN A 594 -6.26 -28.91 -20.02
CA ASN A 594 -6.91 -29.78 -21.00
C ASN A 594 -7.30 -31.16 -20.43
N GLU A 595 -6.50 -31.71 -19.51
CA GLU A 595 -6.82 -32.98 -18.83
C GLU A 595 -8.04 -32.85 -17.91
N ILE A 596 -8.24 -31.70 -17.27
CA ILE A 596 -9.41 -31.41 -16.43
C ILE A 596 -10.70 -31.30 -17.27
N GLY A 597 -10.59 -30.84 -18.52
CA GLY A 597 -11.69 -30.77 -19.48
C GLY A 597 -12.35 -29.40 -19.57
N ALA A 598 -13.58 -29.35 -20.08
CA ALA A 598 -14.25 -28.10 -20.45
C ALA A 598 -14.60 -27.19 -19.26
N PHE A 599 -14.69 -25.88 -19.53
CA PHE A 599 -15.30 -24.91 -18.63
C PHE A 599 -16.82 -24.95 -18.82
N SER A 600 -17.55 -25.56 -17.86
CA SER A 600 -18.98 -25.80 -17.98
C SER A 600 -19.81 -24.53 -17.75
N THR A 601 -20.84 -24.30 -18.57
CA THR A 601 -21.81 -23.22 -18.38
C THR A 601 -22.99 -23.62 -17.48
N GLU A 602 -23.09 -24.89 -17.08
CA GLU A 602 -24.20 -25.39 -16.26
C GLU A 602 -24.16 -24.96 -14.79
N PRO A 603 -22.99 -24.97 -14.10
CA PRO A 603 -22.91 -24.58 -12.70
C PRO A 603 -23.12 -23.08 -12.52
N ILE A 604 -23.73 -22.71 -11.39
CA ILE A 604 -23.91 -21.32 -10.98
C ILE A 604 -22.56 -20.59 -10.86
N HIS A 605 -21.52 -21.28 -10.37
CA HIS A 605 -20.15 -20.76 -10.26
C HIS A 605 -19.18 -21.70 -10.97
N PHE A 606 -18.96 -21.48 -12.27
CA PHE A 606 -18.16 -22.38 -13.10
C PHE A 606 -16.67 -22.44 -12.69
N GLU A 607 -16.09 -21.32 -12.27
CA GLU A 607 -14.70 -21.30 -11.79
C GLU A 607 -14.51 -22.16 -10.54
N LEU A 608 -15.38 -22.04 -9.53
CA LEU A 608 -15.37 -22.90 -8.34
C LEU A 608 -15.57 -24.38 -8.70
N GLU A 609 -16.44 -24.68 -9.66
CA GLU A 609 -16.64 -26.06 -10.13
C GLU A 609 -15.38 -26.61 -10.80
N PHE A 610 -14.73 -25.83 -11.67
CA PHE A 610 -13.46 -26.19 -12.30
C PHE A 610 -12.36 -26.37 -11.25
N ALA A 611 -12.26 -25.46 -10.28
CA ALA A 611 -11.29 -25.48 -9.20
C ALA A 611 -11.42 -26.75 -8.32
N LYS A 612 -12.66 -27.19 -8.06
CA LYS A 612 -12.91 -28.46 -7.36
C LYS A 612 -12.40 -29.66 -8.16
N ARG A 613 -12.65 -29.71 -9.47
CA ARG A 613 -12.12 -30.78 -10.34
C ARG A 613 -10.60 -30.74 -10.43
N PHE A 614 -10.02 -29.55 -10.58
CA PHE A 614 -8.58 -29.32 -10.61
C PHE A 614 -7.91 -29.84 -9.34
N THR A 615 -8.44 -29.46 -8.17
CA THR A 615 -7.96 -29.96 -6.87
C THR A 615 -8.15 -31.47 -6.73
N ALA A 616 -9.30 -32.01 -7.14
CA ALA A 616 -9.59 -33.44 -7.06
C ALA A 616 -8.69 -34.31 -7.95
N ALA A 617 -8.11 -33.73 -9.01
CA ALA A 617 -7.11 -34.38 -9.85
C ALA A 617 -5.70 -34.41 -9.22
N GLY A 618 -5.52 -33.81 -8.03
CA GLY A 618 -4.23 -33.69 -7.37
C GLY A 618 -3.36 -32.57 -7.93
N LEU A 619 -3.95 -31.61 -8.64
CA LEU A 619 -3.24 -30.42 -9.14
C LEU A 619 -3.30 -29.29 -8.10
N HIS A 620 -2.19 -28.55 -8.02
CA HIS A 620 -2.00 -27.45 -7.09
C HIS A 620 -1.83 -26.12 -7.83
N SER A 621 -2.29 -25.04 -7.19
CA SER A 621 -1.90 -23.68 -7.53
C SER A 621 -0.67 -23.29 -6.70
N ALA A 622 0.26 -22.59 -7.30
CA ALA A 622 1.34 -21.91 -6.63
C ALA A 622 1.26 -20.40 -6.87
N PHE A 623 2.04 -19.64 -6.12
CA PHE A 623 2.08 -18.19 -6.20
C PHE A 623 3.53 -17.71 -6.18
N PHE A 624 3.80 -16.56 -6.79
CA PHE A 624 4.98 -15.80 -6.42
C PHE A 624 4.90 -15.45 -4.93
N ASP A 625 6.03 -15.49 -4.23
CA ASP A 625 6.13 -14.97 -2.87
C ASP A 625 6.28 -13.44 -2.89
N ASN A 626 5.30 -12.77 -3.50
CA ASN A 626 5.27 -11.34 -3.80
C ASN A 626 3.82 -10.86 -4.09
N ILE A 627 3.60 -9.54 -4.10
CA ILE A 627 2.43 -8.88 -4.70
C ILE A 627 2.93 -8.01 -5.85
N CYS A 628 2.36 -8.15 -7.03
CA CYS A 628 2.89 -7.55 -8.26
C CYS A 628 1.89 -6.67 -9.01
N ASN A 629 0.60 -6.89 -8.74
CA ASN A 629 -0.51 -6.16 -9.33
C ASN A 629 -1.64 -5.96 -8.31
N VAL A 630 -2.51 -4.98 -8.56
CA VAL A 630 -3.72 -4.73 -7.76
C VAL A 630 -4.95 -4.82 -8.65
N ASN A 631 -6.06 -5.31 -8.11
CA ASN A 631 -7.34 -5.29 -8.80
C ASN A 631 -7.90 -3.86 -8.81
N ILE A 632 -8.21 -3.35 -10.00
CA ILE A 632 -8.75 -2.01 -10.23
C ILE A 632 -10.23 -2.01 -10.61
N GLY A 633 -10.82 -3.21 -10.72
CA GLY A 633 -12.23 -3.46 -10.94
C GLY A 633 -12.99 -3.63 -9.62
N THR A 634 -13.99 -4.51 -9.62
CA THR A 634 -14.77 -4.84 -8.43
C THR A 634 -14.04 -5.90 -7.61
N LEU A 635 -13.74 -5.62 -6.34
CA LEU A 635 -13.08 -6.59 -5.46
C LEU A 635 -14.02 -7.75 -5.09
N THR A 636 -13.47 -8.91 -4.75
CA THR A 636 -14.24 -10.07 -4.29
C THR A 636 -14.98 -9.76 -2.97
N SER A 637 -14.39 -8.89 -2.14
CA SER A 637 -14.95 -8.43 -0.87
C SER A 637 -16.05 -7.36 -1.03
N GLU A 638 -16.10 -6.65 -2.16
CA GLU A 638 -17.11 -5.63 -2.43
C GLU A 638 -18.47 -6.30 -2.70
N THR A 639 -19.43 -6.10 -1.79
CA THR A 639 -20.80 -6.64 -1.90
C THR A 639 -21.85 -5.54 -1.77
N GLY A 640 -23.09 -5.82 -2.19
CA GLY A 640 -24.21 -4.87 -2.09
C GLY A 640 -24.43 -3.99 -3.34
N PRO A 641 -25.46 -3.12 -3.31
CA PRO A 641 -25.94 -2.37 -4.48
C PRO A 641 -25.03 -1.18 -4.88
N ASN A 642 -24.11 -0.78 -4.01
CA ASN A 642 -23.25 0.40 -4.22
C ASN A 642 -21.83 0.04 -4.71
N ARG A 643 -21.54 -1.24 -4.95
CA ARG A 643 -20.24 -1.66 -5.49
C ARG A 643 -20.08 -1.25 -6.95
N ARG A 644 -18.83 -1.13 -7.41
CA ARG A 644 -18.55 -0.93 -8.84
C ARG A 644 -19.18 -2.07 -9.66
N PRO A 645 -19.86 -1.79 -10.78
CA PRO A 645 -20.41 -2.82 -11.64
C PRO A 645 -19.29 -3.71 -12.19
N ASN A 646 -19.45 -5.02 -12.06
CA ASN A 646 -18.50 -5.99 -12.62
C ASN A 646 -18.84 -6.36 -14.07
N ALA A 647 -17.98 -7.13 -14.73
CA ALA A 647 -18.17 -7.55 -16.12
C ALA A 647 -19.52 -8.25 -16.35
N TYR A 648 -19.97 -9.12 -15.44
CA TYR A 648 -21.26 -9.83 -15.57
C TYR A 648 -22.42 -8.84 -15.58
N GLU A 649 -22.44 -7.87 -14.65
CA GLU A 649 -23.49 -6.85 -14.56
C GLU A 649 -23.53 -5.94 -15.78
N LEU A 650 -22.37 -5.48 -16.26
CA LEU A 650 -22.28 -4.68 -17.48
C LEU A 650 -22.71 -5.45 -18.73
N ASN A 651 -22.51 -6.77 -18.70
CA ASN A 651 -23.03 -7.67 -19.72
C ASN A 651 -24.47 -8.10 -19.46
N GLY A 652 -25.15 -7.63 -18.41
CA GLY A 652 -26.52 -8.04 -18.09
C GLY A 652 -26.68 -9.53 -17.80
N GLU A 653 -25.63 -10.19 -17.33
CA GLU A 653 -25.63 -11.57 -16.85
C GLU A 653 -25.65 -11.62 -15.33
N ALA A 654 -26.36 -12.60 -14.78
CA ALA A 654 -26.37 -12.86 -13.35
C ALA A 654 -25.07 -13.56 -12.94
N GLN A 655 -24.24 -12.92 -12.11
CA GLN A 655 -23.09 -13.57 -11.51
C GLN A 655 -23.54 -14.49 -10.37
N PHE A 656 -23.16 -15.77 -10.43
CA PHE A 656 -23.41 -16.75 -9.37
C PHE A 656 -24.87 -16.86 -8.92
N GLY A 657 -25.81 -16.71 -9.86
CA GLY A 657 -27.25 -16.83 -9.57
C GLY A 657 -27.80 -15.73 -8.66
N ARG A 658 -26.99 -14.68 -8.39
CA ARG A 658 -27.48 -13.45 -7.78
C ARG A 658 -28.41 -12.76 -8.76
N THR A 659 -29.60 -12.39 -8.30
CA THR A 659 -30.43 -11.41 -9.01
C THR A 659 -29.56 -10.17 -9.21
N LEU A 660 -29.46 -9.66 -10.44
CA LEU A 660 -28.82 -8.37 -10.69
C LEU A 660 -29.32 -7.39 -9.62
N PRO A 661 -28.44 -6.66 -8.91
CA PRO A 661 -28.91 -5.61 -8.03
C PRO A 661 -29.82 -4.75 -8.88
N GLN A 662 -31.12 -4.72 -8.55
CA GLN A 662 -31.94 -3.67 -9.09
C GLN A 662 -31.36 -2.41 -8.48
N THR A 663 -30.59 -1.67 -9.27
CA THR A 663 -30.37 -0.26 -9.00
C THR A 663 -31.76 0.33 -8.89
N GLU A 664 -32.20 0.58 -7.65
CA GLU A 664 -33.44 1.27 -7.40
C GLU A 664 -33.37 2.58 -8.18
N THR A 665 -34.13 2.61 -9.26
CA THR A 665 -34.14 3.75 -10.16
C THR A 665 -35.05 4.78 -9.52
N THR A 666 -34.49 5.88 -9.05
CA THR A 666 -35.26 7.02 -8.54
C THR A 666 -35.72 7.85 -9.72
N THR A 667 -37.04 7.97 -9.88
CA THR A 667 -37.65 8.84 -10.88
C THR A 667 -37.61 10.29 -10.41
N VAL A 668 -37.13 11.19 -11.25
CA VAL A 668 -36.96 12.62 -10.94
C VAL A 668 -37.74 13.47 -11.91
N ARG A 669 -38.62 14.32 -11.37
CA ARG A 669 -39.37 15.32 -12.13
C ARG A 669 -38.77 16.71 -11.96
N LEU A 670 -38.51 17.41 -13.06
CA LEU A 670 -38.03 18.80 -13.01
C LEU A 670 -39.19 19.80 -13.17
N VAL A 671 -39.22 20.83 -12.33
CA VAL A 671 -40.23 21.90 -12.37
C VAL A 671 -39.54 23.25 -12.28
N SER A 672 -40.01 24.23 -13.07
CA SER A 672 -39.52 25.62 -13.00
C SER A 672 -40.62 26.62 -13.37
N PHE A 673 -40.33 27.92 -13.24
CA PHE A 673 -41.27 29.00 -13.55
C PHE A 673 -41.29 29.42 -15.03
N TRP A 674 -40.25 29.04 -15.79
CA TRP A 674 -40.06 29.49 -17.17
C TRP A 674 -40.45 28.46 -18.23
N GLY A 675 -40.95 27.29 -17.85
CA GLY A 675 -41.42 26.25 -18.76
C GLY A 675 -42.26 25.19 -18.05
N ASP A 676 -43.09 24.46 -18.80
CA ASP A 676 -43.77 23.28 -18.28
C ASP A 676 -42.80 22.10 -18.09
N PRO A 677 -43.11 21.13 -17.22
CA PRO A 677 -42.20 20.03 -16.87
C PRO A 677 -41.67 19.23 -18.07
N SER A 678 -42.46 19.04 -19.12
CA SER A 678 -42.05 18.27 -20.30
C SER A 678 -40.95 18.99 -21.09
N ASN A 679 -41.08 20.30 -21.24
CA ASN A 679 -40.06 21.13 -21.90
C ASN A 679 -38.77 21.23 -21.06
N ILE A 680 -38.89 21.34 -19.73
CA ILE A 680 -37.73 21.36 -18.84
C ILE A 680 -36.99 20.02 -18.86
N ALA A 681 -37.71 18.90 -18.82
CA ALA A 681 -37.11 17.56 -18.92
C ALA A 681 -36.37 17.40 -20.26
N SER A 682 -37.01 17.76 -21.38
CA SER A 682 -36.35 17.71 -22.70
C SER A 682 -35.09 18.58 -22.77
N HIS A 683 -35.06 19.71 -22.08
CA HIS A 683 -33.88 20.58 -22.02
C HIS A 683 -32.74 19.91 -21.26
N PHE A 684 -33.01 19.39 -20.06
CA PHE A 684 -31.96 18.79 -19.22
C PHE A 684 -31.58 17.37 -19.64
N SER A 685 -32.36 16.68 -20.48
CA SER A 685 -32.04 15.36 -21.04
C SER A 685 -30.61 15.27 -21.59
N ARG A 686 -30.12 16.34 -22.24
CA ARG A 686 -28.75 16.38 -22.79
C ARG A 686 -27.63 16.32 -21.75
N GLN A 687 -27.92 16.60 -20.48
CA GLN A 687 -26.94 16.51 -19.38
C GLN A 687 -26.95 15.12 -18.72
N THR A 688 -27.78 14.20 -19.20
CA THR A 688 -27.78 12.80 -18.75
C THR A 688 -26.69 11.99 -19.50
N LYS A 689 -26.42 10.75 -19.05
CA LYS A 689 -25.52 9.83 -19.75
C LYS A 689 -26.14 9.20 -21.01
N GLY A 690 -27.38 9.57 -21.33
CA GLY A 690 -28.19 9.00 -22.42
C GLY A 690 -29.50 8.42 -21.91
N ASP A 691 -30.50 8.30 -22.79
CA ASP A 691 -31.83 7.74 -22.50
C ASP A 691 -32.50 8.30 -21.23
N ASP A 692 -32.33 9.60 -20.97
CA ASP A 692 -32.89 10.30 -19.80
C ASP A 692 -32.40 9.74 -18.45
N LYS A 693 -31.22 9.09 -18.44
CA LYS A 693 -30.67 8.40 -17.27
C LYS A 693 -29.33 8.93 -16.81
N TRP A 694 -29.19 9.03 -15.49
CA TRP A 694 -27.93 9.31 -14.82
C TRP A 694 -27.75 8.32 -13.67
N ASN A 695 -26.91 7.31 -13.85
CA ASN A 695 -26.71 6.25 -12.86
C ASN A 695 -28.06 5.66 -12.37
N GLY A 696 -28.39 5.82 -11.09
CA GLY A 696 -29.66 5.39 -10.50
C GLY A 696 -30.84 6.37 -10.67
N ILE A 697 -30.69 7.43 -11.46
CA ILE A 697 -31.73 8.45 -11.68
C ILE A 697 -32.34 8.30 -13.07
N HIS A 698 -33.66 8.41 -13.16
CA HIS A 698 -34.41 8.49 -14.41
C HIS A 698 -35.25 9.77 -14.45
N LEU A 699 -34.98 10.62 -15.43
CA LEU A 699 -35.70 11.86 -15.65
C LEU A 699 -37.09 11.57 -16.25
N THR A 700 -38.13 12.19 -15.70
CA THR A 700 -39.52 12.04 -16.13
C THR A 700 -40.31 13.34 -15.97
N ASP A 701 -41.44 13.50 -16.66
CA ASP A 701 -42.39 14.59 -16.44
C ASP A 701 -43.59 14.17 -15.55
N ASP A 702 -43.62 12.91 -15.12
CA ASP A 702 -44.68 12.30 -14.31
C ASP A 702 -44.86 13.03 -12.96
N PRO A 703 -46.05 13.55 -12.64
CA PRO A 703 -46.33 14.19 -11.35
C PRO A 703 -46.16 13.28 -10.13
N ASP A 704 -46.20 11.95 -10.30
CA ASP A 704 -46.05 10.98 -9.21
C ASP A 704 -44.60 10.51 -9.00
N ALA A 705 -43.63 11.09 -9.73
CA ALA A 705 -42.20 10.78 -9.62
C ALA A 705 -41.69 10.80 -8.18
N ASP A 706 -40.73 9.92 -7.86
CA ASP A 706 -40.16 9.72 -6.53
C ASP A 706 -39.74 11.04 -5.89
N VAL A 707 -39.06 11.88 -6.67
CA VAL A 707 -38.56 13.20 -6.25
C VAL A 707 -38.91 14.28 -7.28
N THR A 708 -39.30 15.46 -6.80
CA THR A 708 -39.47 16.66 -7.63
C THR A 708 -38.33 17.65 -7.38
N VAL A 709 -37.59 18.04 -8.41
CA VAL A 709 -36.57 19.09 -8.33
C VAL A 709 -37.15 20.39 -8.86
N ILE A 710 -37.24 21.38 -7.98
CA ILE A 710 -37.77 22.71 -8.25
C ILE A 710 -36.58 23.64 -8.56
N LEU A 711 -36.43 24.00 -9.83
CA LEU A 711 -35.47 24.99 -10.27
C LEU A 711 -36.06 26.38 -10.05
N ASN A 712 -35.50 27.13 -9.12
CA ASN A 712 -35.95 28.43 -8.62
C ASN A 712 -37.29 28.37 -7.86
N HIS A 713 -38.42 28.30 -8.58
CA HIS A 713 -39.75 28.16 -7.98
C HIS A 713 -40.69 27.48 -8.99
N PRO A 714 -41.80 26.83 -8.56
CA PRO A 714 -42.56 25.94 -9.43
C PRO A 714 -43.51 26.65 -10.41
N GLY A 715 -43.52 28.00 -10.41
CA GLY A 715 -44.48 28.78 -11.18
C GLY A 715 -45.94 28.40 -10.84
N PRO A 716 -46.79 28.09 -11.84
CA PRO A 716 -48.16 27.64 -11.62
C PRO A 716 -48.28 26.11 -11.39
N THR A 717 -47.17 25.37 -11.43
CA THR A 717 -47.18 23.90 -11.33
C THR A 717 -47.34 23.46 -9.88
N ASP A 718 -48.22 22.51 -9.62
CA ASP A 718 -48.40 21.94 -8.29
C ASP A 718 -47.27 20.96 -7.94
N VAL A 719 -46.81 20.99 -6.68
CA VAL A 719 -45.67 20.23 -6.17
C VAL A 719 -45.94 19.73 -4.75
N GLN A 720 -45.36 18.59 -4.38
CA GLN A 720 -45.43 18.01 -3.03
C GLN A 720 -44.14 18.38 -2.27
N PRO A 721 -44.17 19.35 -1.33
CA PRO A 721 -42.96 19.84 -0.65
C PRO A 721 -42.12 18.72 -0.01
N GLU A 722 -42.77 17.76 0.66
CA GLU A 722 -42.12 16.65 1.38
C GLU A 722 -41.32 15.68 0.47
N ARG A 723 -41.50 15.78 -0.85
CA ARG A 723 -40.75 15.01 -1.88
C ARG A 723 -39.92 15.91 -2.79
N SER A 724 -39.74 17.17 -2.41
CA SER A 724 -39.15 18.19 -3.28
C SER A 724 -37.76 18.64 -2.84
N ILE A 725 -36.87 18.81 -3.82
CA ILE A 725 -35.56 19.46 -3.69
C ILE A 725 -35.66 20.83 -4.35
N VAL A 726 -35.21 21.90 -3.70
CA VAL A 726 -35.19 23.26 -4.28
C VAL A 726 -33.77 23.66 -4.63
N LEU A 727 -33.57 24.15 -5.85
CA LEU A 727 -32.30 24.66 -6.36
C LEU A 727 -32.47 26.11 -6.84
N HIS A 728 -31.90 27.08 -6.14
CA HIS A 728 -31.85 28.47 -6.63
C HIS A 728 -30.72 28.63 -7.65
N MET A 729 -31.05 29.24 -8.79
CA MET A 729 -30.13 29.53 -9.89
C MET A 729 -30.14 31.01 -10.30
N GLU A 730 -31.15 31.78 -9.93
CA GLU A 730 -31.23 33.23 -10.17
C GLU A 730 -30.64 34.04 -9.00
N PRO A 731 -30.15 35.27 -9.26
CA PRO A 731 -29.54 36.09 -8.22
C PRO A 731 -30.55 36.48 -7.14
N LEU A 732 -30.06 36.77 -5.92
CA LEU A 732 -30.85 37.11 -4.74
C LEU A 732 -31.81 38.27 -4.99
N ALA A 733 -31.41 39.24 -5.82
CA ALA A 733 -32.26 40.36 -6.23
C ALA A 733 -33.55 39.91 -6.94
N GLY A 734 -33.48 38.83 -7.74
CA GLY A 734 -34.63 38.21 -8.40
C GLY A 734 -35.42 37.33 -7.43
N VAL A 735 -34.70 36.48 -6.69
CA VAL A 735 -35.26 35.53 -5.71
C VAL A 735 -36.14 36.24 -4.67
N ALA A 736 -35.73 37.43 -4.21
CA ALA A 736 -36.45 38.21 -3.20
C ALA A 736 -37.92 38.53 -3.55
N THR A 737 -38.31 38.39 -4.82
CA THR A 737 -39.66 38.67 -5.30
C THR A 737 -40.62 37.47 -5.28
N TRP A 738 -40.17 36.27 -4.88
CA TRP A 738 -40.90 35.02 -5.05
C TRP A 738 -41.73 34.56 -3.83
N GLY A 739 -41.93 35.43 -2.84
CA GLY A 739 -42.76 35.13 -1.67
C GLY A 739 -42.16 34.01 -0.82
N ASN A 740 -42.90 32.93 -0.58
CA ASN A 740 -42.44 31.80 0.24
C ASN A 740 -41.25 31.03 -0.39
N TRP A 741 -41.04 31.18 -1.69
CA TRP A 741 -39.88 30.59 -2.39
C TRP A 741 -38.64 31.48 -2.35
N SER A 742 -38.73 32.70 -1.79
CA SER A 742 -37.55 33.55 -1.61
C SER A 742 -36.59 32.95 -0.58
N GLU A 743 -37.13 32.34 0.47
CA GLU A 743 -36.40 31.69 1.57
C GLU A 743 -37.17 30.43 1.97
N PRO A 744 -37.09 29.35 1.16
CA PRO A 744 -37.83 28.13 1.42
C PRO A 744 -37.32 27.46 2.71
N ASN A 745 -38.26 27.01 3.55
CA ASN A 745 -37.94 26.33 4.80
C ASN A 745 -37.39 24.91 4.52
N PRO A 746 -36.14 24.60 4.88
CA PRO A 746 -35.56 23.27 4.65
C PRO A 746 -36.29 22.14 5.37
N ASP A 747 -37.02 22.45 6.45
CA ASP A 747 -37.75 21.44 7.23
C ASP A 747 -39.02 20.93 6.52
N ASP A 748 -39.54 21.69 5.54
CA ASP A 748 -40.72 21.31 4.75
C ASP A 748 -40.36 20.54 3.46
N LEU A 749 -39.06 20.39 3.18
CA LEU A 749 -38.51 19.92 1.90
C LEU A 749 -37.52 18.76 2.11
N LEU A 750 -37.21 18.02 1.04
CA LEU A 750 -36.14 17.01 1.09
C LEU A 750 -34.76 17.66 1.25
N HIS A 751 -34.51 18.72 0.50
CA HIS A 751 -33.25 19.46 0.53
C HIS A 751 -33.41 20.84 -0.13
N VAL A 752 -32.68 21.82 0.36
CA VAL A 752 -32.71 23.21 -0.12
C VAL A 752 -31.30 23.68 -0.44
N ARG A 753 -31.09 24.16 -1.67
CA ARG A 753 -29.82 24.74 -2.13
C ARG A 753 -30.01 26.18 -2.58
N THR A 754 -29.56 27.13 -1.77
CA THR A 754 -29.57 28.57 -2.05
C THR A 754 -28.16 29.14 -2.11
N HIS A 755 -28.00 30.32 -2.70
CA HIS A 755 -26.69 30.99 -2.83
C HIS A 755 -26.02 31.36 -1.50
N SER A 756 -26.76 31.40 -0.39
CA SER A 756 -26.16 31.63 0.93
C SER A 756 -25.20 30.50 1.34
N GLN A 757 -25.39 29.29 0.79
CA GLN A 757 -24.64 28.09 1.17
C GLN A 757 -24.00 27.37 -0.02
N PHE A 758 -24.67 27.35 -1.18
CA PHE A 758 -24.29 26.50 -2.31
C PHE A 758 -24.13 27.28 -3.62
N PRO A 759 -23.16 26.90 -4.48
CA PRO A 759 -23.07 27.40 -5.84
C PRO A 759 -24.25 26.94 -6.71
N ASN A 760 -24.49 27.67 -7.80
CA ASN A 760 -25.37 27.19 -8.87
C ASN A 760 -24.93 25.81 -9.38
N VAL A 761 -25.91 24.99 -9.77
CA VAL A 761 -25.64 23.83 -10.61
C VAL A 761 -25.25 24.30 -12.02
N ALA A 762 -24.31 23.59 -12.64
CA ALA A 762 -23.84 23.94 -13.97
C ALA A 762 -24.88 23.59 -15.05
N GLU A 763 -25.55 24.61 -15.59
CA GLU A 763 -26.34 24.52 -16.81
C GLU A 763 -25.53 25.04 -18.00
N TRP A 764 -25.62 24.35 -19.15
CA TRP A 764 -24.96 24.80 -20.38
C TRP A 764 -25.91 24.97 -21.57
N HIS A 765 -25.59 25.95 -22.42
CA HIS A 765 -26.32 26.33 -23.64
C HIS A 765 -25.46 26.11 -24.88
N LEU A 766 -24.87 24.91 -25.00
CA LEU A 766 -23.96 24.54 -26.11
C LEU A 766 -24.60 23.58 -27.12
N GLY A 767 -25.92 23.33 -27.05
CA GLY A 767 -26.61 22.37 -27.92
C GLY A 767 -26.02 20.95 -27.95
N SER A 768 -25.09 20.63 -27.04
CA SER A 768 -24.29 19.41 -27.02
C SER A 768 -24.67 18.58 -25.81
N THR A 769 -24.63 17.27 -25.99
CA THR A 769 -24.83 16.28 -24.93
C THR A 769 -23.59 16.17 -24.03
N TRP A 770 -23.77 15.61 -22.83
CA TRP A 770 -22.68 15.29 -21.90
C TRP A 770 -21.58 14.44 -22.58
N ALA A 771 -21.98 13.44 -23.40
CA ALA A 771 -21.05 12.59 -24.13
C ALA A 771 -20.27 13.35 -25.23
N GLU A 772 -20.93 14.23 -25.99
CA GLU A 772 -20.28 15.05 -27.03
C GLU A 772 -19.27 16.05 -26.45
N LEU A 773 -19.50 16.51 -25.21
CA LEU A 773 -18.55 17.36 -24.49
C LEU A 773 -17.40 16.57 -23.83
N GLY A 774 -17.41 15.24 -23.91
CA GLY A 774 -16.34 14.37 -23.43
C GLY A 774 -16.49 13.90 -21.98
N GLY A 775 -17.70 13.92 -21.41
CA GLY A 775 -17.94 13.42 -20.06
C GLY A 775 -17.66 11.92 -19.92
N GLY A 776 -17.26 11.48 -18.72
CA GLY A 776 -16.95 10.07 -18.45
C GLY A 776 -15.73 9.55 -19.21
N ASN A 777 -14.77 10.44 -19.52
CA ASN A 777 -13.57 10.17 -20.32
C ASN A 777 -13.84 9.69 -21.76
N ASN A 778 -15.04 9.93 -22.29
CA ASN A 778 -15.31 9.77 -23.71
C ASN A 778 -14.33 10.63 -24.51
N THR A 779 -13.63 10.07 -25.50
CA THR A 779 -12.67 10.82 -26.33
C THR A 779 -13.44 11.86 -27.13
N PRO A 780 -13.45 13.15 -26.75
CA PRO A 780 -14.21 14.13 -27.49
C PRO A 780 -13.48 14.46 -28.78
N SER A 781 -14.21 14.85 -29.82
CA SER A 781 -13.58 15.48 -30.97
C SER A 781 -12.85 16.73 -30.50
N THR A 782 -11.57 16.87 -30.86
CA THR A 782 -10.79 18.08 -30.53
C THR A 782 -11.53 19.33 -31.01
N ILE A 783 -11.79 20.27 -30.10
CA ILE A 783 -12.43 21.54 -30.43
C ILE A 783 -11.40 22.43 -31.14
N GLU A 784 -11.56 22.64 -32.44
CA GLU A 784 -10.64 23.46 -33.23
C GLU A 784 -10.81 24.95 -32.89
N LYS A 785 -9.72 25.60 -32.46
CA LYS A 785 -9.65 27.04 -32.20
C LYS A 785 -9.12 27.78 -33.43
N THR A 786 -9.92 28.68 -34.00
CA THR A 786 -9.59 29.43 -35.22
C THR A 786 -9.60 30.94 -35.04
N ARG A 787 -10.03 31.43 -33.87
CA ARG A 787 -10.15 32.86 -33.52
C ARG A 787 -9.75 33.09 -32.07
N ASP A 788 -9.54 34.35 -31.71
CA ASP A 788 -9.06 34.72 -30.38
C ASP A 788 -10.17 35.09 -29.43
N LEU A 789 -10.91 36.17 -29.67
CA LEU A 789 -11.79 36.74 -28.65
C LEU A 789 -13.24 36.85 -29.13
N SER A 790 -14.17 36.30 -28.33
CA SER A 790 -15.60 36.52 -28.49
C SER A 790 -16.26 37.04 -27.22
N VAL A 791 -17.52 37.47 -27.36
CA VAL A 791 -18.44 37.72 -26.25
C VAL A 791 -19.87 37.42 -26.71
N VAL A 792 -20.65 36.77 -25.84
CA VAL A 792 -22.10 36.53 -26.05
C VAL A 792 -22.89 37.40 -25.07
N VAL A 793 -23.55 38.44 -25.58
CA VAL A 793 -24.18 39.50 -24.77
C VAL A 793 -25.53 39.94 -25.35
N SER A 794 -26.51 40.22 -24.50
CA SER A 794 -27.79 40.80 -24.90
C SER A 794 -27.82 42.32 -24.71
N ASN A 795 -28.71 43.03 -25.41
CA ASN A 795 -28.90 44.47 -25.25
C ASN A 795 -29.69 44.90 -23.98
N LYS A 796 -29.91 44.00 -23.02
CA LYS A 796 -30.53 44.32 -21.73
C LYS A 796 -29.64 45.29 -20.93
N ALA A 797 -30.24 46.27 -20.27
CA ALA A 797 -29.54 47.34 -19.54
C ALA A 797 -30.13 47.66 -18.15
N PHE A 798 -30.89 46.72 -17.56
CA PHE A 798 -31.64 46.96 -16.32
C PHE A 798 -30.75 46.79 -15.07
N ASP A 799 -30.03 45.66 -15.01
CA ASP A 799 -29.20 45.26 -13.85
C ASP A 799 -27.79 45.87 -13.89
N PRO A 800 -27.04 45.86 -12.76
CA PRO A 800 -25.69 46.40 -12.72
C PRO A 800 -24.72 45.73 -13.71
N GLY A 801 -24.69 44.39 -13.75
CA GLY A 801 -23.81 43.65 -14.67
C GLY A 801 -24.20 43.81 -16.14
N HIS A 802 -25.49 44.06 -16.42
CA HIS A 802 -25.98 44.44 -17.76
C HIS A 802 -25.37 45.78 -18.22
N LYS A 803 -25.32 46.78 -17.34
CA LYS A 803 -24.76 48.10 -17.67
C LYS A 803 -23.24 48.03 -17.85
N LEU A 804 -22.54 47.31 -16.96
CA LEU A 804 -21.09 47.13 -17.02
C LEU A 804 -20.65 46.43 -18.31
N ARG A 805 -21.30 45.31 -18.67
CA ARG A 805 -20.92 44.57 -19.89
C ARG A 805 -21.18 45.38 -21.17
N LEU A 806 -22.29 46.11 -21.25
CA LEU A 806 -22.59 46.94 -22.44
C LEU A 806 -21.58 48.08 -22.58
N ALA A 807 -21.30 48.78 -21.48
CA ALA A 807 -20.30 49.85 -21.46
C ALA A 807 -18.91 49.33 -21.84
N PHE A 808 -18.53 48.14 -21.37
CA PHE A 808 -17.23 47.55 -21.68
C PHE A 808 -17.12 47.09 -23.14
N VAL A 809 -18.15 46.43 -23.69
CA VAL A 809 -18.16 46.05 -25.11
C VAL A 809 -18.11 47.28 -26.02
N GLN A 810 -18.82 48.36 -25.67
CA GLN A 810 -18.73 49.64 -26.37
C GLN A 810 -17.33 50.27 -26.26
N HIS A 811 -16.69 50.17 -25.09
CA HIS A 811 -15.32 50.63 -24.87
C HIS A 811 -14.32 49.90 -25.79
N LEU A 812 -14.34 48.57 -25.78
CA LEU A 812 -13.49 47.73 -26.65
C LEU A 812 -13.70 48.05 -28.14
N ALA A 813 -14.97 48.20 -28.55
CA ALA A 813 -15.31 48.58 -29.92
C ALA A 813 -14.76 49.97 -30.31
N SER A 814 -14.85 50.95 -29.40
CA SER A 814 -14.36 52.32 -29.63
C SER A 814 -12.83 52.40 -29.72
N ASN A 815 -12.12 51.47 -29.06
CA ASN A 815 -10.66 51.37 -29.08
C ASN A 815 -10.12 50.42 -30.17
N ASN A 816 -11.00 49.91 -31.07
CA ASN A 816 -10.65 48.98 -32.15
C ASN A 816 -10.01 47.65 -31.68
N VAL A 817 -10.39 47.15 -30.51
CA VAL A 817 -10.01 45.79 -30.08
C VAL A 817 -10.67 44.77 -31.00
N ASP A 818 -9.92 43.74 -31.42
CA ASP A 818 -10.45 42.70 -32.30
C ASP A 818 -11.30 41.70 -31.50
N ILE A 819 -12.62 41.88 -31.56
CA ILE A 819 -13.61 41.05 -30.87
C ILE A 819 -14.82 40.79 -31.76
N ASP A 820 -15.31 39.55 -31.73
CA ASP A 820 -16.59 39.18 -32.32
C ASP A 820 -17.69 39.19 -31.25
N VAL A 821 -18.77 39.94 -31.50
CA VAL A 821 -19.88 40.14 -30.56
C VAL A 821 -21.11 39.40 -31.06
N PHE A 822 -21.64 38.48 -30.25
CA PHE A 822 -22.87 37.72 -30.51
C PHE A 822 -23.94 38.03 -29.47
N GLY A 823 -25.20 37.73 -29.79
CA GLY A 823 -26.31 37.75 -28.84
C GLY A 823 -27.51 38.59 -29.29
N ARG A 824 -28.53 38.70 -28.44
CA ARG A 824 -29.84 39.27 -28.80
C ARG A 824 -29.86 40.80 -28.73
N GLY A 825 -30.38 41.42 -29.79
CA GLY A 825 -30.59 42.87 -29.92
C GLY A 825 -29.33 43.68 -30.28
N ALA A 826 -29.50 44.76 -31.05
CA ALA A 826 -28.39 45.60 -31.47
C ALA A 826 -27.80 46.40 -30.30
N ILE A 827 -26.47 46.52 -30.26
CA ILE A 827 -25.74 47.35 -29.29
C ILE A 827 -25.19 48.58 -30.03
N ASP A 828 -25.59 49.77 -29.58
CA ASP A 828 -25.15 51.02 -30.18
C ASP A 828 -23.62 51.16 -30.13
N GLY A 829 -23.02 51.50 -31.27
CA GLY A 829 -21.56 51.74 -31.35
C GLY A 829 -20.69 50.49 -31.54
N VAL A 830 -21.27 49.31 -31.73
CA VAL A 830 -20.53 48.04 -31.91
C VAL A 830 -20.63 47.53 -33.36
N PRO A 831 -19.65 47.84 -34.23
CA PRO A 831 -19.75 47.54 -35.66
C PRO A 831 -19.56 46.05 -36.03
N LYS A 832 -19.00 45.23 -35.15
CA LYS A 832 -18.73 43.78 -35.35
C LYS A 832 -19.76 42.86 -34.68
N HIS A 833 -21.03 43.27 -34.60
CA HIS A 833 -22.10 42.40 -34.12
C HIS A 833 -22.44 41.31 -35.15
N LYS A 834 -22.21 40.04 -34.82
CA LYS A 834 -22.37 38.87 -35.72
C LYS A 834 -23.79 38.32 -35.77
N GLY A 835 -24.67 38.76 -34.87
CA GLY A 835 -26.08 38.38 -34.83
C GLY A 835 -26.43 37.53 -33.61
N GLU A 836 -27.69 37.08 -33.57
CA GLU A 836 -28.18 36.20 -32.51
C GLU A 836 -27.74 34.75 -32.79
N LEU A 837 -27.39 34.02 -31.72
CA LEU A 837 -27.10 32.59 -31.78
C LEU A 837 -28.40 31.78 -31.62
N PRO A 838 -28.45 30.52 -32.10
CA PRO A 838 -29.61 29.67 -31.89
C PRO A 838 -29.97 29.52 -30.41
N GLU A 839 -31.25 29.26 -30.14
CA GLU A 839 -31.71 29.08 -28.76
C GLU A 839 -31.07 27.84 -28.13
N TRP A 840 -30.49 28.01 -26.93
CA TRP A 840 -29.76 26.97 -26.18
C TRP A 840 -28.51 26.38 -26.87
N ASP A 841 -28.01 27.01 -27.93
CA ASP A 841 -26.79 26.60 -28.63
C ASP A 841 -25.90 27.80 -28.99
N LYS A 842 -24.82 27.97 -28.23
CA LYS A 842 -23.83 29.05 -28.37
C LYS A 842 -22.54 28.62 -29.06
N ARG A 843 -22.47 27.39 -29.62
CA ARG A 843 -21.22 26.82 -30.15
C ARG A 843 -20.53 27.73 -31.15
N ASP A 844 -21.27 28.29 -32.10
CA ASP A 844 -20.71 29.18 -33.13
C ASP A 844 -20.00 30.43 -32.56
N GLY A 845 -20.40 30.85 -31.34
CA GLY A 845 -19.81 31.98 -30.63
C GLY A 845 -18.68 31.61 -29.66
N LEU A 846 -18.45 30.33 -29.39
CA LEU A 846 -17.52 29.88 -28.33
C LEU A 846 -16.51 28.83 -28.80
N PHE A 847 -16.95 27.79 -29.51
CA PHE A 847 -16.07 26.69 -29.94
C PHE A 847 -14.86 27.19 -30.75
N PRO A 848 -15.02 28.10 -31.74
CA PRO A 848 -13.89 28.58 -32.53
C PRO A 848 -12.89 29.48 -31.78
N TYR A 849 -13.18 29.90 -30.54
CA TYR A 849 -12.45 30.99 -29.87
C TYR A 849 -11.56 30.47 -28.73
N ARG A 850 -10.34 31.01 -28.62
CA ARG A 850 -9.43 30.72 -27.48
C ARG A 850 -9.89 31.41 -26.19
N TYR A 851 -10.47 32.60 -26.31
CA TYR A 851 -10.87 33.45 -25.20
C TYR A 851 -12.31 33.92 -25.36
N THR A 852 -13.02 34.10 -24.24
CA THR A 852 -14.36 34.71 -24.22
C THR A 852 -14.54 35.58 -23.00
N ILE A 853 -15.36 36.62 -23.11
CA ILE A 853 -15.75 37.49 -21.99
C ILE A 853 -17.08 37.00 -21.41
N ALA A 854 -17.10 36.66 -20.12
CA ALA A 854 -18.30 36.29 -19.38
C ALA A 854 -18.56 37.29 -18.25
N VAL A 855 -19.72 37.96 -18.33
CA VAL A 855 -20.14 38.95 -17.33
C VAL A 855 -21.51 38.59 -16.79
N GLU A 856 -21.57 38.33 -15.50
CA GLU A 856 -22.81 37.96 -14.82
C GLU A 856 -23.81 39.13 -14.72
N ASN A 857 -25.07 38.82 -14.40
CA ASN A 857 -26.11 39.82 -14.18
C ASN A 857 -25.87 40.64 -12.91
N PHE A 858 -25.38 39.97 -11.87
CA PHE A 858 -25.03 40.53 -10.57
C PHE A 858 -23.68 39.99 -10.10
N SER A 859 -23.04 40.71 -9.19
CA SER A 859 -21.87 40.24 -8.46
C SER A 859 -22.32 39.75 -7.08
N GLU A 860 -22.53 38.45 -6.96
CA GLU A 860 -23.07 37.81 -5.78
C GLU A 860 -22.29 36.54 -5.45
N HIS A 861 -22.19 36.25 -4.16
CA HIS A 861 -21.50 35.05 -3.67
C HIS A 861 -22.20 33.80 -4.19
N ASN A 862 -21.46 32.77 -4.60
CA ASN A 862 -21.97 31.50 -5.14
C ASN A 862 -22.82 31.60 -6.42
N TYR A 863 -22.98 32.79 -7.00
CA TYR A 863 -23.77 33.01 -8.21
C TYR A 863 -22.90 32.93 -9.47
N VAL A 864 -22.92 31.76 -10.13
CA VAL A 864 -22.20 31.48 -11.38
C VAL A 864 -23.18 30.88 -12.37
N THR A 865 -23.25 31.39 -13.59
CA THR A 865 -24.25 30.93 -14.57
C THR A 865 -23.62 30.26 -15.76
N GLU A 866 -24.47 29.91 -16.73
CA GLU A 866 -24.07 29.31 -18.00
C GLU A 866 -23.01 30.15 -18.72
N LYS A 867 -22.93 31.46 -18.48
CA LYS A 867 -21.94 32.35 -19.13
C LYS A 867 -20.51 31.90 -18.83
N PHE A 868 -20.26 31.45 -17.61
CA PHE A 868 -18.97 30.91 -17.22
C PHE A 868 -18.83 29.45 -17.66
N PHE A 869 -19.81 28.60 -17.35
CA PHE A 869 -19.73 27.16 -17.66
C PHE A 869 -19.60 26.90 -19.17
N ASP A 870 -20.36 27.62 -20.00
CA ASP A 870 -20.27 27.52 -21.47
C ASP A 870 -18.86 27.87 -21.98
N ALA A 871 -18.17 28.81 -21.33
CA ALA A 871 -16.80 29.17 -21.70
C ALA A 871 -15.83 28.02 -21.45
N ILE A 872 -15.86 27.43 -20.25
CA ILE A 872 -14.95 26.34 -19.87
C ILE A 872 -15.26 25.06 -20.65
N LEU A 873 -16.53 24.69 -20.78
CA LEU A 873 -16.96 23.51 -21.55
C LEU A 873 -16.59 23.62 -23.04
N SER A 874 -16.52 24.85 -23.57
CA SER A 874 -16.05 25.14 -24.92
C SER A 874 -14.52 25.18 -25.04
N GLU A 875 -13.75 24.94 -23.97
CA GLU A 875 -12.29 25.07 -23.92
C GLU A 875 -11.78 26.50 -24.19
N CYS A 876 -12.49 27.51 -23.71
CA CYS A 876 -12.06 28.90 -23.73
C CYS A 876 -11.42 29.30 -22.39
N LEU A 877 -10.38 30.15 -22.42
CA LEU A 877 -9.98 30.88 -21.22
C LEU A 877 -10.98 32.02 -20.99
N CYS A 878 -11.61 32.02 -19.82
CA CYS A 878 -12.71 32.93 -19.52
C CYS A 878 -12.22 34.24 -18.90
N PHE A 879 -12.47 35.37 -19.54
CA PHE A 879 -12.32 36.68 -18.89
C PHE A 879 -13.61 37.02 -18.11
N TYR A 880 -13.53 37.01 -16.78
CA TYR A 880 -14.71 36.87 -15.92
C TYR A 880 -14.96 38.05 -14.98
N TRP A 881 -16.24 38.45 -14.86
CA TRP A 881 -16.75 39.34 -13.80
C TRP A 881 -18.12 38.83 -13.30
N GLY A 882 -18.33 38.81 -11.99
CA GLY A 882 -19.55 38.27 -11.39
C GLY A 882 -19.35 37.76 -9.98
N CYS A 883 -19.25 36.45 -9.81
CA CYS A 883 -19.09 35.76 -8.53
C CYS A 883 -17.81 36.20 -7.78
N PRO A 884 -17.89 36.89 -6.63
CA PRO A 884 -16.71 37.37 -5.90
C PRO A 884 -15.81 36.26 -5.35
N ASN A 885 -16.31 35.03 -5.29
CA ASN A 885 -15.69 33.88 -4.64
C ASN A 885 -15.39 32.72 -5.59
N LEU A 886 -15.34 32.99 -6.90
CA LEU A 886 -15.15 31.99 -7.94
C LEU A 886 -13.89 31.11 -7.71
N GLU A 887 -12.81 31.69 -7.18
CA GLU A 887 -11.55 31.01 -6.87
C GLU A 887 -11.70 29.85 -5.85
N GLN A 888 -12.79 29.83 -5.08
CA GLN A 888 -13.09 28.73 -4.16
C GLN A 888 -13.99 27.66 -4.78
N LEU A 889 -14.63 27.98 -5.91
CA LEU A 889 -15.56 27.08 -6.59
C LEU A 889 -14.88 26.29 -7.70
N VAL A 890 -13.94 26.91 -8.42
CA VAL A 890 -13.26 26.35 -9.59
C VAL A 890 -11.78 26.71 -9.56
N ASP A 891 -10.97 26.01 -10.37
CA ASP A 891 -9.54 26.27 -10.46
C ASP A 891 -9.23 27.74 -10.87
N PRO A 892 -8.39 28.49 -10.14
CA PRO A 892 -8.04 29.87 -10.50
C PRO A 892 -7.39 30.02 -11.88
N ASP A 893 -6.80 28.95 -12.45
CA ASP A 893 -6.16 29.03 -13.76
C ASP A 893 -7.14 29.03 -14.94
N VAL A 894 -8.41 28.63 -14.75
CA VAL A 894 -9.37 28.55 -15.88
C VAL A 894 -10.01 29.89 -16.25
N PHE A 895 -9.70 30.95 -15.50
CA PHE A 895 -10.23 32.28 -15.77
C PHE A 895 -9.24 33.40 -15.44
N VAL A 896 -9.61 34.61 -15.88
CA VAL A 896 -8.90 35.84 -15.58
C VAL A 896 -9.92 36.88 -15.12
N ARG A 897 -9.72 37.44 -13.91
CA ARG A 897 -10.59 38.48 -13.36
C ARG A 897 -10.53 39.76 -14.20
N LEU A 898 -11.70 40.32 -14.51
CA LEU A 898 -11.83 41.62 -15.15
C LEU A 898 -12.38 42.68 -14.18
N PRO A 899 -11.67 43.78 -13.91
CA PRO A 899 -12.19 44.91 -13.14
C PRO A 899 -13.04 45.80 -14.05
N LEU A 900 -14.29 45.43 -14.32
CA LEU A 900 -15.14 46.17 -15.28
C LEU A 900 -15.51 47.59 -14.84
N GLU A 901 -15.30 47.93 -13.58
CA GLU A 901 -15.36 49.28 -13.04
C GLU A 901 -14.25 50.19 -13.60
N ASP A 902 -13.15 49.60 -14.09
CA ASP A 902 -12.08 50.25 -14.84
C ASP A 902 -11.91 49.61 -16.24
N PRO A 903 -12.70 50.06 -17.24
CA PRO A 903 -12.66 49.52 -18.60
C PRO A 903 -11.28 49.57 -19.27
N ALA A 904 -10.46 50.57 -18.95
CA ALA A 904 -9.14 50.71 -19.55
C ALA A 904 -8.17 49.63 -19.03
N GLU A 905 -8.21 49.37 -17.72
CA GLU A 905 -7.42 48.30 -17.10
C GLU A 905 -7.91 46.92 -17.54
N ALA A 906 -9.23 46.70 -17.59
CA ALA A 906 -9.81 45.45 -18.10
C ALA A 906 -9.39 45.17 -19.55
N GLN A 907 -9.37 46.19 -20.42
CA GLN A 907 -8.83 46.06 -21.79
C GLN A 907 -7.35 45.66 -21.77
N ARG A 908 -6.52 46.32 -20.95
CA ARG A 908 -5.08 46.02 -20.84
C ARG A 908 -4.82 44.57 -20.41
N ILE A 909 -5.62 44.05 -19.47
CA ILE A 909 -5.53 42.65 -19.01
C ILE A 909 -5.82 41.69 -20.16
N ILE A 910 -6.88 41.93 -20.95
CA ILE A 910 -7.23 41.10 -22.10
C ILE A 910 -6.11 41.10 -23.15
N GLU A 911 -5.65 42.28 -23.55
CA GLU A 911 -4.60 42.43 -24.56
C GLU A 911 -3.30 41.73 -24.14
N GLN A 912 -2.92 41.87 -22.86
CA GLN A 912 -1.74 41.20 -22.31
C GLN A 912 -1.91 39.68 -22.28
N ALA A 913 -3.06 39.17 -21.82
CA ALA A 913 -3.32 37.74 -21.74
C ALA A 913 -3.35 37.04 -23.12
N ILE A 914 -3.81 37.74 -24.15
CA ILE A 914 -3.76 37.26 -25.54
C ILE A 914 -2.33 37.33 -26.08
N ALA A 915 -1.60 38.42 -25.83
CA ALA A 915 -0.21 38.58 -26.27
C ALA A 915 0.73 37.52 -25.65
N ASP A 916 0.48 37.16 -24.39
CA ASP A 916 1.23 36.13 -23.68
C ASP A 916 0.76 34.71 -24.00
N ASP A 917 -0.30 34.54 -24.78
CA ASP A 917 -0.92 33.25 -25.09
C ASP A 917 -1.27 32.41 -23.85
N LEU A 918 -1.90 33.07 -22.85
CA LEU A 918 -2.29 32.39 -21.60
C LEU A 918 -3.24 31.21 -21.83
N TRP A 919 -3.99 31.18 -22.94
CA TRP A 919 -4.86 30.04 -23.25
C TRP A 919 -4.04 28.76 -23.46
N SER A 920 -3.01 28.80 -24.32
CA SER A 920 -2.16 27.62 -24.57
C SER A 920 -1.44 27.17 -23.30
N GLN A 921 -1.09 28.10 -22.42
CA GLN A 921 -0.43 27.80 -21.14
C GLN A 921 -1.36 27.13 -20.11
N ARG A 922 -2.68 27.32 -20.23
CA ARG A 922 -3.66 26.90 -19.22
C ARG A 922 -4.71 25.91 -19.73
N ILE A 923 -4.59 25.46 -20.98
CA ILE A 923 -5.56 24.55 -21.61
C ILE A 923 -5.75 23.25 -20.82
N ASP A 924 -4.70 22.72 -20.20
CA ASP A 924 -4.80 21.49 -19.42
C ASP A 924 -5.64 21.69 -18.15
N ALA A 925 -5.47 22.82 -17.45
CA ALA A 925 -6.33 23.20 -16.32
C ALA A 925 -7.79 23.39 -16.77
N ILE A 926 -8.01 24.04 -17.91
CA ILE A 926 -9.36 24.24 -18.49
C ILE A 926 -10.03 22.90 -18.81
N ARG A 927 -9.29 21.96 -19.39
CA ARG A 927 -9.81 20.62 -19.73
C ARG A 927 -10.11 19.78 -18.49
N LEU A 928 -9.27 19.88 -17.45
CA LEU A 928 -9.52 19.22 -16.17
C LEU A 928 -10.80 19.78 -15.52
N GLU A 929 -10.95 21.10 -15.47
CA GLU A 929 -12.13 21.72 -14.89
C GLU A 929 -13.40 21.47 -15.72
N LYS A 930 -13.26 21.36 -17.05
CA LYS A 930 -14.35 20.90 -17.95
C LYS A 930 -14.87 19.52 -17.56
N GLN A 931 -14.00 18.56 -17.24
CA GLN A 931 -14.42 17.23 -16.79
C GLN A 931 -15.17 17.32 -15.45
N ARG A 932 -14.65 18.10 -14.50
CA ARG A 932 -15.31 18.32 -13.21
C ARG A 932 -16.69 18.96 -13.38
N ILE A 933 -16.84 19.94 -14.26
CA ILE A 933 -18.13 20.55 -14.54
C ILE A 933 -19.15 19.52 -15.05
N LEU A 934 -18.72 18.63 -15.95
CA LEU A 934 -19.57 17.59 -16.55
C LEU A 934 -19.96 16.49 -15.57
N ASP A 935 -19.04 16.09 -14.68
CA ASP A 935 -19.19 14.88 -13.87
C ASP A 935 -19.50 15.17 -12.38
N GLU A 936 -19.31 16.41 -11.89
CA GLU A 936 -19.50 16.77 -10.47
C GLU A 936 -20.45 17.97 -10.25
N TYR A 937 -20.38 19.03 -11.07
CA TYR A 937 -21.06 20.32 -10.78
C TYR A 937 -22.43 20.49 -11.45
N GLN A 938 -22.71 19.76 -12.53
CA GLN A 938 -23.98 19.88 -13.21
C GLN A 938 -25.14 19.28 -12.41
N LEU A 939 -26.35 19.40 -12.97
CA LEU A 939 -27.60 19.12 -12.27
C LEU A 939 -27.67 17.69 -11.73
N PHE A 940 -27.36 16.68 -12.55
CA PHE A 940 -27.57 15.27 -12.18
C PHE A 940 -26.61 14.74 -11.11
N PRO A 941 -25.28 14.97 -11.18
CA PRO A 941 -24.40 14.62 -10.07
C PRO A 941 -24.80 15.31 -8.76
N THR A 942 -25.29 16.56 -8.84
CA THR A 942 -25.80 17.26 -7.65
C THR A 942 -27.03 16.58 -7.06
N ILE A 943 -28.00 16.18 -7.88
CA ILE A 943 -29.18 15.43 -7.42
C ILE A 943 -28.74 14.08 -6.81
N GLU A 944 -27.89 13.34 -7.50
CA GLU A 944 -27.37 12.05 -7.03
C GLU A 944 -26.69 12.17 -5.67
N ARG A 945 -25.86 13.20 -5.49
CA ARG A 945 -25.19 13.52 -4.23
C ARG A 945 -26.18 13.80 -3.10
N VAL A 946 -27.22 14.59 -3.36
CA VAL A 946 -28.28 14.87 -2.37
C VAL A 946 -29.05 13.59 -2.02
N LEU A 947 -29.43 12.77 -3.01
CA LEU A 947 -30.14 11.51 -2.77
C LEU A 947 -29.27 10.51 -1.99
N THR A 948 -27.96 10.47 -2.27
CA THR A 948 -26.99 9.66 -1.54
C THR A 948 -26.89 10.13 -0.09
N GLY A 949 -26.79 11.43 0.12
CA GLY A 949 -26.79 12.05 1.45
C GLY A 949 -28.04 11.72 2.26
N LEU A 950 -29.22 11.80 1.65
CA LEU A 950 -30.50 11.43 2.28
C LEU A 950 -30.50 9.96 2.69
N LYS A 951 -30.16 9.05 1.77
CA LYS A 951 -30.09 7.60 2.04
C LYS A 951 -29.12 7.28 3.19
N ARG A 952 -27.97 7.96 3.23
CA ARG A 952 -26.97 7.79 4.30
C ARG A 952 -27.51 8.33 5.62
N PHE A 953 -28.05 9.53 5.62
CA PHE A 953 -28.66 10.14 6.81
C PHE A 953 -29.78 9.28 7.40
N ASP A 954 -30.58 8.62 6.56
CA ASP A 954 -31.66 7.73 6.99
C ASP A 954 -31.21 6.45 7.67
N LYS A 955 -30.05 5.93 7.27
CA LYS A 955 -29.48 4.71 7.86
C LYS A 955 -28.51 4.98 8.99
N LEU A 956 -27.95 6.18 9.07
CA LEU A 956 -26.87 6.52 9.99
C LEU A 956 -27.31 6.42 11.46
N PRO A 957 -26.73 5.51 12.26
CA PRO A 957 -26.91 5.52 13.69
C PRO A 957 -26.21 6.75 14.28
N ILE A 958 -26.96 7.53 15.08
CA ILE A 958 -26.42 8.68 15.81
C ILE A 958 -26.53 8.37 17.31
N ARG A 959 -25.42 8.54 18.04
CA ARG A 959 -25.32 8.28 19.48
C ARG A 959 -24.75 9.49 20.20
N VAL A 960 -25.42 9.89 21.28
CA VAL A 960 -25.03 11.04 22.09
C VAL A 960 -24.59 10.55 23.47
N ILE A 961 -23.33 10.75 23.80
CA ILE A 961 -22.75 10.40 25.10
C ILE A 961 -23.18 11.45 26.13
N ASN A 962 -23.85 11.01 27.19
CA ASN A 962 -24.17 11.85 28.36
C ASN A 962 -24.11 11.00 29.63
N LEU A 963 -23.65 11.59 30.74
CA LEU A 963 -23.65 10.92 32.04
C LEU A 963 -25.05 10.95 32.66
N GLU A 964 -25.55 9.81 33.15
CA GLU A 964 -26.88 9.69 33.78
C GLU A 964 -27.06 10.67 34.97
N ARG A 965 -25.97 10.99 35.69
CA ARG A 965 -25.97 11.96 36.79
C ARG A 965 -26.04 13.43 36.34
N ARG A 966 -25.96 13.74 35.04
CA ARG A 966 -26.00 15.09 34.45
C ARG A 966 -27.25 15.30 33.57
N PRO A 967 -28.48 15.16 34.12
CA PRO A 967 -29.71 15.42 33.37
C PRO A 967 -29.85 16.89 32.97
N ASP A 968 -29.11 17.79 33.63
CA ASP A 968 -29.00 19.21 33.26
C ASP A 968 -28.30 19.39 31.89
N ARG A 969 -27.20 18.65 31.64
CA ARG A 969 -26.49 18.71 30.34
C ARG A 969 -27.31 18.08 29.22
N TRP A 970 -28.04 17.00 29.51
CA TRP A 970 -28.95 16.41 28.53
C TRP A 970 -30.07 17.37 28.12
N ALA A 971 -30.66 18.09 29.08
CA ALA A 971 -31.69 19.09 28.80
C ALA A 971 -31.15 20.24 27.93
N ASP A 972 -29.94 20.73 28.24
CA ASP A 972 -29.25 21.78 27.49
C ASP A 972 -28.88 21.33 26.07
N PHE A 973 -28.35 20.11 25.90
CA PHE A 973 -28.14 19.50 24.59
C PHE A 973 -29.43 19.42 23.77
N THR A 974 -30.52 18.94 24.38
CA THR A 974 -31.82 18.79 23.71
C THR A 974 -32.39 20.15 23.29
N GLU A 975 -32.21 21.20 24.09
CA GLU A 975 -32.60 22.58 23.74
C GLU A 975 -31.78 23.09 22.54
N ARG A 976 -30.45 22.93 22.56
CA ARG A 976 -29.57 23.29 21.43
C ARG A 976 -29.92 22.54 20.15
N LEU A 977 -30.18 21.24 20.24
CA LEU A 977 -30.56 20.41 19.11
C LEU A 977 -31.91 20.85 18.53
N SER A 978 -32.90 21.12 19.38
CA SER A 978 -34.23 21.60 18.95
C SER A 978 -34.19 22.99 18.30
N ALA A 979 -33.16 23.79 18.57
CA ALA A 979 -32.93 25.06 17.90
C ALA A 979 -32.29 24.91 16.50
N SER A 980 -31.70 23.75 16.22
CA SER A 980 -30.92 23.49 15.00
C SER A 980 -31.57 22.49 14.06
N ALA A 981 -32.50 21.66 14.55
CA ALA A 981 -33.12 20.57 13.84
C ALA A 981 -34.64 20.49 14.08
N ASP A 982 -35.36 19.99 13.08
CA ASP A 982 -36.78 19.66 13.22
C ASP A 982 -37.01 18.47 14.17
N ALA A 983 -38.26 18.25 14.56
CA ALA A 983 -38.63 17.23 15.53
C ALA A 983 -38.32 15.80 15.08
N GLU A 984 -38.41 15.49 13.78
CA GLU A 984 -38.10 14.16 13.25
C GLU A 984 -36.58 13.93 13.28
N THR A 985 -35.80 14.90 12.81
CA THR A 985 -34.33 14.85 12.89
C THR A 985 -33.83 14.69 14.33
N ALA A 986 -34.41 15.44 15.28
CA ALA A 986 -34.01 15.36 16.68
C ALA A 986 -34.19 13.94 17.27
N THR A 987 -35.19 13.17 16.82
CA THR A 987 -35.40 11.80 17.32
C THR A 987 -34.32 10.80 16.91
N LYS A 988 -33.49 11.11 15.91
CA LYS A 988 -32.35 10.26 15.54
C LYS A 988 -31.19 10.33 16.53
N PHE A 989 -31.11 11.39 17.34
CA PHE A 989 -30.04 11.58 18.33
C PHE A 989 -30.37 10.79 19.60
N LEU A 990 -29.89 9.54 19.66
CA LEU A 990 -30.19 8.64 20.76
C LEU A 990 -29.20 8.80 21.91
N HIS A 991 -29.74 8.97 23.12
CA HIS A 991 -28.97 8.98 24.36
C HIS A 991 -28.22 7.66 24.57
N VAL A 992 -26.95 7.75 24.94
CA VAL A 992 -26.11 6.66 25.44
C VAL A 992 -25.54 7.05 26.78
N GLU A 993 -25.74 6.17 27.77
CA GLU A 993 -25.17 6.33 29.11
C GLU A 993 -23.64 6.27 29.02
N GLY A 994 -22.99 7.40 29.28
CA GLY A 994 -21.54 7.49 29.40
C GLY A 994 -21.05 6.84 30.70
N THR A 995 -19.84 6.29 30.66
CA THR A 995 -19.18 5.71 31.84
C THR A 995 -18.83 6.80 32.84
N ASP A 996 -19.44 6.77 34.03
CA ASP A 996 -19.11 7.71 35.10
C ASP A 996 -17.82 7.29 35.82
N GLY A 997 -16.81 8.15 35.75
CA GLY A 997 -15.55 7.97 36.47
C GLY A 997 -15.71 7.78 37.99
N HIS A 998 -16.79 8.27 38.61
CA HIS A 998 -17.04 8.10 40.05
C HIS A 998 -17.35 6.65 40.45
N ASP A 999 -17.88 5.86 39.50
CA ASP A 999 -18.27 4.48 39.72
C ASP A 999 -17.16 3.49 39.33
N LEU A 1000 -16.06 4.00 38.77
CA LEU A 1000 -14.91 3.19 38.37
C LEU A 1000 -14.05 2.76 39.56
N VAL A 1001 -13.58 1.51 39.49
CA VAL A 1001 -12.57 0.93 40.37
C VAL A 1001 -11.42 0.45 39.52
N MET A 1002 -10.19 0.64 39.97
CA MET A 1002 -9.00 0.24 39.22
C MET A 1002 -8.99 -1.27 39.02
N THR A 1003 -8.96 -1.70 37.75
CA THR A 1003 -8.84 -3.11 37.36
C THR A 1003 -7.58 -3.31 36.50
N PRO A 1004 -7.06 -4.54 36.37
CA PRO A 1004 -5.94 -4.82 35.47
C PRO A 1004 -6.21 -4.38 34.03
N GLU A 1005 -7.47 -4.45 33.59
CA GLU A 1005 -7.89 -3.99 32.27
C GLU A 1005 -7.77 -2.47 32.15
N ILE A 1006 -8.23 -1.69 33.14
CA ILE A 1006 -8.05 -0.23 33.14
C ILE A 1006 -6.57 0.14 33.23
N GLU A 1007 -5.78 -0.56 34.06
CA GLU A 1007 -4.33 -0.35 34.15
C GLU A 1007 -3.64 -0.59 32.79
N HIS A 1008 -4.07 -1.64 32.08
CA HIS A 1008 -3.55 -1.97 30.75
C HIS A 1008 -3.96 -0.94 29.70
N LEU A 1009 -5.27 -0.69 29.54
CA LEU A 1009 -5.81 0.22 28.52
C LEU A 1009 -5.28 1.66 28.65
N PHE A 1010 -4.97 2.11 29.87
CA PHE A 1010 -4.49 3.47 30.15
C PHE A 1010 -3.04 3.49 30.65
N ARG A 1011 -2.23 2.48 30.33
CA ARG A 1011 -0.81 2.44 30.71
C ARG A 1011 -0.04 3.66 30.16
N ASN A 1012 0.95 4.12 30.93
CA ASN A 1012 1.82 5.26 30.58
C ASN A 1012 1.09 6.58 30.32
N ASN A 1013 -0.14 6.76 30.84
CA ASN A 1013 -0.88 8.01 30.66
C ASN A 1013 -0.25 9.21 31.38
N ASP A 1014 -0.43 10.41 30.81
CA ASP A 1014 0.09 11.68 31.34
C ASP A 1014 -0.87 12.38 32.32
N PHE A 1015 -2.05 11.80 32.53
CA PHE A 1015 -3.12 12.37 33.35
C PHE A 1015 -3.34 11.63 34.67
N ASN A 1016 -2.39 10.78 35.09
CA ASN A 1016 -2.39 10.06 36.36
C ASN A 1016 -3.71 9.33 36.68
N PHE A 1017 -4.26 8.59 35.70
CA PHE A 1017 -5.49 7.81 35.82
C PHE A 1017 -6.71 8.62 36.32
N ARG A 1018 -6.77 9.92 36.01
CA ARG A 1018 -7.92 10.76 36.35
C ARG A 1018 -9.22 10.15 35.86
N ARG A 1019 -10.13 9.92 36.81
CA ARG A 1019 -11.34 9.15 36.60
C ARG A 1019 -12.28 9.74 35.54
N GLY A 1020 -12.35 11.06 35.42
CA GLY A 1020 -13.13 11.74 34.38
C GLY A 1020 -12.62 11.50 32.96
N LEU A 1021 -11.28 11.48 32.76
CA LEU A 1021 -10.69 11.21 31.45
C LEU A 1021 -10.85 9.73 31.07
N ILE A 1022 -10.73 8.82 32.04
CA ILE A 1022 -10.93 7.38 31.82
C ILE A 1022 -12.40 7.09 31.49
N GLY A 1023 -13.35 7.64 32.24
CA GLY A 1023 -14.78 7.46 31.96
C GLY A 1023 -15.18 7.96 30.57
N CYS A 1024 -14.66 9.12 30.16
CA CYS A 1024 -14.84 9.65 28.81
C CYS A 1024 -14.28 8.69 27.75
N ALA A 1025 -13.01 8.27 27.87
CA ALA A 1025 -12.38 7.37 26.92
C ALA A 1025 -13.07 5.99 26.82
N LEU A 1026 -13.48 5.41 27.96
CA LEU A 1026 -14.24 4.14 27.98
C LEU A 1026 -15.58 4.27 27.25
N SER A 1027 -16.26 5.41 27.37
CA SER A 1027 -17.53 5.67 26.66
C SER A 1027 -17.34 5.65 25.13
N HIS A 1028 -16.22 6.15 24.62
CA HIS A 1028 -15.90 6.08 23.20
C HIS A 1028 -15.48 4.66 22.77
N ILE A 1029 -14.65 3.97 23.57
CA ILE A 1029 -14.25 2.58 23.32
C ILE A 1029 -15.47 1.68 23.19
N ASP A 1030 -16.46 1.82 24.07
CA ASP A 1030 -17.69 1.03 24.04
C ASP A 1030 -18.48 1.24 22.74
N LEU A 1031 -18.53 2.47 22.23
CA LEU A 1031 -19.17 2.75 20.95
C LEU A 1031 -18.34 2.23 19.76
N TRP A 1032 -17.01 2.31 19.82
CA TRP A 1032 -16.15 1.70 18.80
C TRP A 1032 -16.36 0.19 18.75
N GLN A 1033 -16.44 -0.48 19.90
CA GLN A 1033 -16.72 -1.91 19.98
C GLN A 1033 -18.09 -2.25 19.36
N GLN A 1034 -19.14 -1.45 19.66
CA GLN A 1034 -20.46 -1.63 19.07
C GLN A 1034 -20.45 -1.52 17.54
N VAL A 1035 -19.70 -0.59 16.97
CA VAL A 1035 -19.57 -0.45 15.51
C VAL A 1035 -18.74 -1.60 14.92
N ALA A 1036 -17.64 -1.99 15.57
CA ALA A 1036 -16.78 -3.07 15.12
C ALA A 1036 -17.50 -4.43 15.04
N ASP A 1037 -18.41 -4.67 15.98
CA ASP A 1037 -19.20 -5.91 16.12
C ASP A 1037 -20.55 -5.85 15.41
N GLY A 1038 -21.09 -4.66 15.18
CA GLY A 1038 -22.43 -4.44 14.60
C GLY A 1038 -22.50 -4.56 13.08
N ASP A 1039 -23.70 -4.39 12.52
CA ASP A 1039 -23.95 -4.47 11.07
C ASP A 1039 -23.84 -3.11 10.36
N ASP A 1040 -23.79 -2.00 11.11
CA ASP A 1040 -23.72 -0.65 10.55
C ASP A 1040 -22.34 -0.34 9.96
N ASP A 1041 -22.29 0.28 8.78
CA ASP A 1041 -21.04 0.63 8.09
C ASP A 1041 -20.24 1.72 8.85
N MET A 1042 -20.97 2.62 9.52
CA MET A 1042 -20.43 3.74 10.29
C MET A 1042 -21.44 4.27 11.31
N MET A 1043 -20.97 5.02 12.30
CA MET A 1043 -21.79 5.67 13.33
C MET A 1043 -21.34 7.11 13.55
N LEU A 1044 -22.29 8.02 13.80
CA LEU A 1044 -22.01 9.37 14.29
C LEU A 1044 -22.03 9.37 15.82
N ILE A 1045 -20.88 9.66 16.42
CA ILE A 1045 -20.70 9.80 17.86
C ILE A 1045 -20.70 11.30 18.20
N VAL A 1046 -21.48 11.68 19.20
CA VAL A 1046 -21.68 13.07 19.64
C VAL A 1046 -21.56 13.16 21.16
N GLU A 1047 -20.95 14.21 21.68
CA GLU A 1047 -20.94 14.56 23.10
C GLU A 1047 -22.03 15.60 23.43
N ASP A 1048 -22.50 15.62 24.68
CA ASP A 1048 -23.61 16.47 25.14
C ASP A 1048 -23.34 18.00 25.15
N ASP A 1049 -22.09 18.45 25.02
CA ASP A 1049 -21.72 19.87 24.85
C ASP A 1049 -21.62 20.34 23.39
N THR A 1050 -21.97 19.46 22.45
CA THR A 1050 -22.00 19.80 21.03
C THR A 1050 -23.10 20.80 20.70
N THR A 1051 -22.77 21.74 19.81
CA THR A 1051 -23.68 22.69 19.17
C THR A 1051 -23.63 22.49 17.65
N PHE A 1052 -24.79 22.56 16.98
CA PHE A 1052 -24.92 22.35 15.55
C PHE A 1052 -25.25 23.66 14.81
N VAL A 1053 -24.98 23.67 13.51
CA VAL A 1053 -25.45 24.74 12.60
C VAL A 1053 -26.98 24.71 12.44
N PRO A 1054 -27.63 25.84 12.14
CA PRO A 1054 -29.06 25.87 11.82
C PRO A 1054 -29.40 24.97 10.63
N HIS A 1055 -30.60 24.39 10.62
CA HIS A 1055 -31.07 23.44 9.59
C HIS A 1055 -30.13 22.23 9.43
N LEU A 1056 -29.75 21.64 10.56
CA LEU A 1056 -28.76 20.56 10.66
C LEU A 1056 -28.99 19.43 9.65
N ARG A 1057 -30.25 19.00 9.44
CA ARG A 1057 -30.57 17.95 8.45
C ARG A 1057 -30.07 18.32 7.05
N ASN A 1058 -30.29 19.56 6.61
CA ASN A 1058 -29.89 20.03 5.29
C ASN A 1058 -28.37 20.00 5.11
N GLU A 1059 -27.63 20.50 6.11
CA GLU A 1059 -26.17 20.57 6.11
C GLU A 1059 -25.50 19.20 6.27
N LEU A 1060 -26.07 18.33 7.10
CA LEU A 1060 -25.54 16.98 7.31
C LEU A 1060 -25.83 16.08 6.12
N VAL A 1061 -27.00 16.20 5.47
CA VAL A 1061 -27.31 15.49 4.21
C VAL A 1061 -26.30 15.89 3.13
N ASP A 1062 -26.00 17.17 2.96
CA ASP A 1062 -25.01 17.62 1.99
C ASP A 1062 -23.61 17.08 2.33
N ALA A 1063 -23.18 17.16 3.59
CA ALA A 1063 -21.91 16.61 4.03
C ALA A 1063 -21.82 15.10 3.77
N LEU A 1064 -22.85 14.33 4.13
CA LEU A 1064 -22.91 12.88 3.89
C LEU A 1064 -22.96 12.53 2.40
N GLY A 1065 -23.52 13.38 1.56
CA GLY A 1065 -23.52 13.21 0.10
C GLY A 1065 -22.13 13.31 -0.51
N HIS A 1066 -21.26 14.16 0.04
CA HIS A 1066 -19.87 14.33 -0.39
C HIS A 1066 -18.88 13.37 0.28
N LEU A 1067 -19.30 12.72 1.36
CA LEU A 1067 -18.42 11.84 2.13
C LEU A 1067 -17.97 10.66 1.23
N PRO A 1068 -16.68 10.24 1.27
CA PRO A 1068 -16.24 9.05 0.55
C PRO A 1068 -16.99 7.77 1.00
N GLN A 1069 -16.73 6.63 0.37
CA GLN A 1069 -17.27 5.36 0.87
C GLN A 1069 -16.64 5.03 2.24
N ALA A 1070 -17.39 4.33 3.10
CA ALA A 1070 -16.93 3.98 4.45
C ALA A 1070 -15.65 3.11 4.48
N THR A 1071 -15.27 2.52 3.35
CA THR A 1071 -14.01 1.78 3.17
C THR A 1071 -12.81 2.68 2.92
N GLU A 1072 -13.00 3.94 2.55
CA GLU A 1072 -11.96 4.88 2.11
C GLU A 1072 -11.41 5.76 3.24
N PHE A 1073 -12.10 5.83 4.37
CA PHE A 1073 -11.69 6.60 5.55
C PHE A 1073 -12.00 5.85 6.84
N ASP A 1074 -11.34 6.25 7.91
CA ASP A 1074 -11.50 5.65 9.24
C ASP A 1074 -12.32 6.57 10.15
N LEU A 1075 -12.04 7.89 10.09
CA LEU A 1075 -12.68 8.92 10.90
C LEU A 1075 -13.07 10.13 10.05
N ALA A 1076 -14.22 10.75 10.33
CA ALA A 1076 -14.64 11.98 9.67
C ALA A 1076 -15.27 12.95 10.68
N PHE A 1077 -14.55 14.03 10.98
CA PHE A 1077 -14.90 15.01 12.01
C PHE A 1077 -15.90 16.04 11.48
N LEU A 1078 -17.04 16.22 12.16
CA LEU A 1078 -18.05 17.24 11.82
C LEU A 1078 -17.63 18.65 12.29
N GLY A 1079 -16.61 18.72 13.14
CA GLY A 1079 -15.91 19.92 13.52
C GLY A 1079 -14.66 19.59 14.33
N SER A 1080 -13.70 20.51 14.37
CA SER A 1080 -12.51 20.39 15.20
C SER A 1080 -12.13 21.73 15.80
N LEU A 1081 -11.54 21.70 16.99
CA LEU A 1081 -10.86 22.84 17.61
C LEU A 1081 -9.44 22.96 17.02
N GLN A 1082 -8.99 24.18 16.70
CA GLN A 1082 -7.70 24.43 16.06
C GLN A 1082 -6.88 25.56 16.73
N TRP A 1083 -5.54 25.49 16.66
CA TRP A 1083 -4.61 26.45 17.28
C TRP A 1083 -4.68 27.85 16.66
N ASP A 1084 -4.72 27.95 15.34
CA ASP A 1084 -4.96 29.21 14.66
C ASP A 1084 -6.47 29.41 14.53
N THR A 1085 -7.05 30.20 15.45
CA THR A 1085 -8.44 30.60 15.34
C THR A 1085 -8.64 31.70 14.31
N ALA A 1086 -7.62 32.05 13.49
CA ALA A 1086 -7.92 32.74 12.25
C ALA A 1086 -8.97 31.88 11.56
N PRO A 1087 -10.22 32.37 11.42
CA PRO A 1087 -11.16 31.64 10.61
C PRO A 1087 -10.45 31.44 9.29
N ASP A 1088 -10.44 30.23 8.76
CA ASP A 1088 -10.26 30.10 7.33
C ASP A 1088 -11.18 31.18 6.73
N ARG A 1089 -10.57 32.18 6.10
CA ARG A 1089 -11.26 33.40 5.67
C ARG A 1089 -12.25 33.09 4.54
N THR A 1090 -12.45 31.82 4.25
CA THR A 1090 -13.42 31.28 3.34
C THR A 1090 -14.67 30.87 4.13
N GLY A 1091 -15.56 31.81 4.43
CA GLY A 1091 -16.95 31.49 4.80
C GLY A 1091 -17.69 30.89 3.60
N LEU A 1092 -17.29 29.68 3.17
CA LEU A 1092 -17.49 29.12 1.85
C LEU A 1092 -17.55 27.60 1.86
N ALA A 1093 -18.37 27.05 0.97
CA ALA A 1093 -18.21 25.67 0.52
C ALA A 1093 -16.81 25.54 -0.11
N PRO A 1094 -15.89 24.77 0.47
CA PRO A 1094 -14.66 24.40 -0.21
C PRO A 1094 -15.00 23.66 -1.51
N ARG A 1095 -14.07 23.73 -2.47
CA ARG A 1095 -14.00 22.86 -3.65
C ARG A 1095 -14.27 21.39 -3.28
N ASP A 1096 -13.88 20.99 -2.06
CA ASP A 1096 -14.08 19.67 -1.46
C ASP A 1096 -14.70 19.78 -0.04
N ARG A 1097 -15.98 19.40 0.13
CA ARG A 1097 -16.70 19.45 1.44
C ARG A 1097 -15.96 18.72 2.56
N TRP A 1098 -15.18 17.70 2.21
CA TRP A 1098 -14.28 16.96 3.09
C TRP A 1098 -12.86 17.08 2.62
N ARG A 1099 -11.92 17.30 3.54
CA ARG A 1099 -10.48 17.24 3.28
C ARG A 1099 -9.77 16.32 4.27
N PRO A 1100 -8.57 15.80 3.94
CA PRO A 1100 -7.73 15.13 4.92
C PRO A 1100 -7.47 16.00 6.15
N MET A 1101 -7.47 15.38 7.33
CA MET A 1101 -7.26 16.08 8.61
C MET A 1101 -5.87 16.73 8.69
N VAL A 1102 -5.83 18.00 9.11
CA VAL A 1102 -4.59 18.74 9.37
C VAL A 1102 -4.18 18.61 10.84
N TRP A 1103 -3.57 17.48 11.18
CA TRP A 1103 -3.20 17.14 12.56
C TRP A 1103 -2.34 18.18 13.32
N PRO A 1104 -1.38 18.90 12.71
CA PRO A 1104 -0.60 19.92 13.43
C PRO A 1104 -1.42 21.08 14.00
N GLU A 1105 -2.61 21.33 13.43
CA GLU A 1105 -3.50 22.41 13.87
C GLU A 1105 -4.55 21.91 14.87
N PHE A 1106 -4.74 20.59 14.99
CA PHE A 1106 -5.79 19.95 15.77
C PHE A 1106 -5.60 20.10 17.29
N LEU A 1107 -6.68 20.46 17.99
CA LEU A 1107 -6.76 20.59 19.46
C LEU A 1107 -7.80 19.65 20.10
N GLY A 1108 -8.75 19.16 19.31
CA GLY A 1108 -9.85 18.31 19.76
C GLY A 1108 -10.97 18.26 18.73
N GLY A 1109 -11.81 17.24 18.79
CA GLY A 1109 -12.83 16.98 17.77
C GLY A 1109 -13.74 15.79 18.09
N THR A 1110 -13.48 15.04 19.17
CA THR A 1110 -14.30 13.86 19.49
C THR A 1110 -15.70 14.21 19.97
N PHE A 1111 -15.99 15.50 20.16
CA PHE A 1111 -17.34 15.99 20.43
C PHE A 1111 -18.35 15.66 19.31
N ALA A 1112 -17.92 15.57 18.05
CA ALA A 1112 -18.80 15.15 16.95
C ALA A 1112 -18.02 14.58 15.76
N TYR A 1113 -18.03 13.26 15.60
CA TYR A 1113 -17.31 12.59 14.51
C TYR A 1113 -17.98 11.28 14.08
N LEU A 1114 -17.78 10.96 12.81
CA LEU A 1114 -18.12 9.67 12.22
C LEU A 1114 -16.96 8.71 12.42
N VAL A 1115 -17.27 7.47 12.80
CA VAL A 1115 -16.32 6.36 12.83
C VAL A 1115 -16.84 5.24 11.93
N THR A 1116 -16.01 4.76 11.02
CA THR A 1116 -16.34 3.61 10.16
C THR A 1116 -16.07 2.30 10.90
N LYS A 1117 -16.65 1.20 10.43
CA LYS A 1117 -16.39 -0.13 11.00
C LYS A 1117 -14.91 -0.52 10.96
N THR A 1118 -14.21 -0.18 9.89
CA THR A 1118 -12.76 -0.36 9.79
C THR A 1118 -12.03 0.56 10.76
N GLY A 1119 -12.41 1.84 10.81
CA GLY A 1119 -11.81 2.81 11.72
C GLY A 1119 -11.97 2.44 13.19
N ALA A 1120 -13.13 1.91 13.59
CA ALA A 1120 -13.38 1.42 14.93
C ALA A 1120 -12.46 0.26 15.31
N ARG A 1121 -12.27 -0.72 14.41
CA ARG A 1121 -11.34 -1.85 14.61
C ARG A 1121 -9.89 -1.37 14.74
N ASN A 1122 -9.47 -0.47 13.86
CA ASN A 1122 -8.13 0.12 13.91
C ASN A 1122 -7.91 0.87 15.24
N LEU A 1123 -8.87 1.67 15.69
CA LEU A 1123 -8.79 2.36 16.97
C LEU A 1123 -8.68 1.39 18.15
N LEU A 1124 -9.47 0.30 18.16
CA LEU A 1124 -9.39 -0.72 19.21
C LEU A 1124 -8.04 -1.45 19.21
N GLU A 1125 -7.48 -1.76 18.04
CA GLU A 1125 -6.14 -2.35 17.91
C GLU A 1125 -5.05 -1.39 18.42
N LEU A 1126 -5.15 -0.10 18.11
CA LEU A 1126 -4.24 0.93 18.61
C LEU A 1126 -4.32 1.07 20.13
N VAL A 1127 -5.53 1.04 20.70
CA VAL A 1127 -5.74 1.06 22.15
C VAL A 1127 -5.08 -0.14 22.81
N GLU A 1128 -5.27 -1.34 22.24
CA GLU A 1128 -4.65 -2.57 22.75
C GLU A 1128 -3.13 -2.52 22.65
N ARG A 1129 -2.57 -2.00 21.54
CA ARG A 1129 -1.13 -1.95 21.26
C ARG A 1129 -0.39 -0.90 22.08
N ASP A 1130 -0.94 0.31 22.22
CA ASP A 1130 -0.21 1.47 22.75
C ASP A 1130 -0.77 2.03 24.07
N GLY A 1131 -2.04 1.74 24.36
CA GLY A 1131 -2.79 2.34 25.46
C GLY A 1131 -3.15 3.81 25.21
N ILE A 1132 -4.20 4.29 25.87
CA ILE A 1132 -4.62 5.69 25.79
C ILE A 1132 -3.79 6.52 26.76
N GLN A 1133 -2.81 7.25 26.21
CA GLN A 1133 -1.82 7.99 26.98
C GLN A 1133 -2.23 9.44 27.29
N ASN A 1134 -3.19 9.99 26.56
CA ASN A 1134 -3.70 11.36 26.68
C ASN A 1134 -5.24 11.36 26.68
N GLY A 1135 -5.87 12.52 26.86
CA GLY A 1135 -7.31 12.64 26.68
C GLY A 1135 -7.76 12.10 25.31
N ILE A 1136 -8.99 11.59 25.24
CA ILE A 1136 -9.49 10.83 24.07
C ILE A 1136 -9.36 11.60 22.75
N ASP A 1137 -9.55 12.93 22.78
CA ASP A 1137 -9.32 13.83 21.65
C ASP A 1137 -7.94 13.66 21.01
N TRP A 1138 -6.89 13.52 21.83
CA TRP A 1138 -5.50 13.47 21.37
C TRP A 1138 -5.11 12.09 20.86
N PHE A 1139 -5.90 11.05 21.15
CA PHE A 1139 -5.58 9.69 20.80
C PHE A 1139 -5.60 9.48 19.28
N PRO A 1140 -6.67 9.81 18.51
CA PRO A 1140 -6.63 9.77 17.05
C PRO A 1140 -5.49 10.60 16.44
N MET A 1141 -5.19 11.77 17.00
CA MET A 1141 -4.15 12.67 16.49
C MET A 1141 -2.75 12.06 16.59
N ARG A 1142 -2.43 11.37 17.69
CA ARG A 1142 -1.13 10.70 17.85
C ARG A 1142 -0.93 9.53 16.89
N HIS A 1143 -2.03 8.92 16.46
CA HIS A 1143 -2.05 7.85 15.47
C HIS A 1143 -2.46 8.35 14.08
N GLY A 1144 -2.38 9.66 13.84
CA GLY A 1144 -2.85 10.29 12.61
C GLY A 1144 -2.13 9.82 11.33
N SER A 1145 -0.93 9.25 11.45
CA SER A 1145 -0.22 8.60 10.33
C SER A 1145 -0.72 7.19 10.01
N GLU A 1146 -1.46 6.57 10.93
CA GLU A 1146 -2.04 5.22 10.82
C GLU A 1146 -3.55 5.26 10.54
N LEU A 1147 -4.17 6.44 10.59
CA LEU A 1147 -5.61 6.65 10.42
C LEU A 1147 -5.90 7.58 9.24
N ARG A 1148 -6.84 7.18 8.39
CA ARG A 1148 -7.37 8.02 7.31
C ARG A 1148 -8.49 8.89 7.87
N ALA A 1149 -8.11 10.06 8.40
CA ALA A 1149 -9.05 11.00 8.98
C ALA A 1149 -9.40 12.15 8.04
N LEU A 1150 -10.68 12.53 8.03
CA LEU A 1150 -11.22 13.66 7.29
C LEU A 1150 -11.79 14.71 8.24
N GLU A 1151 -11.83 15.96 7.80
CA GLU A 1151 -12.58 17.04 8.42
C GLU A 1151 -13.53 17.70 7.41
N THR A 1152 -14.72 18.10 7.87
CA THR A 1152 -15.69 18.83 7.03
C THR A 1152 -15.43 20.33 7.08
N LEU A 1153 -15.62 20.99 5.94
CA LEU A 1153 -15.54 22.44 5.82
C LEU A 1153 -16.76 23.00 5.05
N PRO A 1154 -17.43 24.04 5.55
CA PRO A 1154 -17.35 24.52 6.93
C PRO A 1154 -17.77 23.43 7.93
N ALA A 1155 -17.41 23.62 9.21
CA ALA A 1155 -17.81 22.73 10.29
C ALA A 1155 -19.34 22.71 10.45
N VAL A 1156 -19.92 21.51 10.61
CA VAL A 1156 -21.35 21.29 10.87
C VAL A 1156 -21.65 21.28 12.37
N ALA A 1157 -20.64 20.97 13.19
CA ALA A 1157 -20.72 20.93 14.63
C ALA A 1157 -19.58 21.75 15.27
N SER A 1158 -19.82 22.28 16.46
CA SER A 1158 -18.80 22.96 17.27
C SER A 1158 -19.02 22.69 18.76
N ALA A 1159 -17.96 22.86 19.55
CA ALA A 1159 -17.99 22.75 21.00
C ALA A 1159 -17.25 23.93 21.65
N THR A 1160 -17.59 24.25 22.89
CA THR A 1160 -16.98 25.39 23.60
C THR A 1160 -15.65 24.97 24.24
N MET A 1161 -14.54 25.57 23.78
CA MET A 1161 -13.23 25.31 24.37
C MET A 1161 -13.02 26.09 25.68
N ALA A 1162 -12.68 25.38 26.77
CA ALA A 1162 -12.33 26.00 28.04
C ALA A 1162 -10.84 26.38 28.09
N TRP A 1163 -10.55 27.64 27.78
CA TRP A 1163 -9.19 28.17 27.89
C TRP A 1163 -8.66 28.15 29.33
N PRO A 1164 -7.34 27.95 29.54
CA PRO A 1164 -6.71 28.04 30.86
C PRO A 1164 -7.10 29.33 31.61
N GLY A 1165 -7.67 29.19 32.80
CA GLY A 1165 -8.14 30.31 33.63
C GLY A 1165 -9.58 30.78 33.38
N ARG A 1166 -10.33 30.12 32.47
CA ARG A 1166 -11.80 30.29 32.34
C ARG A 1166 -12.51 29.09 32.95
N THR A 1167 -13.68 29.31 33.55
CA THR A 1167 -14.55 28.25 34.06
C THR A 1167 -15.34 27.64 32.90
N GLY A 1168 -14.96 26.45 32.44
CA GLY A 1168 -15.83 25.59 31.64
C GLY A 1168 -16.61 24.62 32.55
N ASP A 1169 -17.82 24.26 32.16
CA ASP A 1169 -18.62 23.20 32.80
C ASP A 1169 -18.28 21.87 32.14
N SER A 1170 -17.19 21.24 32.57
CA SER A 1170 -16.96 19.82 32.29
C SER A 1170 -16.53 19.10 33.55
N ASP A 1171 -17.01 17.87 33.69
CA ASP A 1171 -16.63 16.94 34.75
C ASP A 1171 -15.14 16.52 34.65
N ILE A 1172 -14.47 16.84 33.53
CA ILE A 1172 -13.05 16.57 33.28
C ILE A 1172 -12.17 17.72 33.78
N GLN A 1173 -12.61 18.98 33.76
CA GLN A 1173 -11.70 20.13 33.98
C GLN A 1173 -11.31 20.35 35.44
N HIS A 1174 -12.18 20.02 36.39
CA HIS A 1174 -11.99 20.34 37.82
C HIS A 1174 -11.78 19.10 38.70
N ASP A 1175 -11.94 17.91 38.13
CA ASP A 1175 -11.74 16.65 38.83
C ASP A 1175 -10.36 16.06 38.52
N PHE A 1176 -9.46 16.15 39.49
CA PHE A 1176 -8.09 15.63 39.40
C PHE A 1176 -7.91 14.30 40.13
N GLU A 1177 -9.00 13.72 40.66
CA GLU A 1177 -8.93 12.48 41.41
C GLU A 1177 -8.71 11.28 40.47
N PRO A 1178 -7.79 10.36 40.81
CA PRO A 1178 -7.61 9.12 40.08
C PRO A 1178 -8.79 8.16 40.32
N VAL A 1179 -8.91 7.14 39.47
CA VAL A 1179 -9.84 6.00 39.69
C VAL A 1179 -9.54 5.34 41.05
N ALA A 1180 -10.60 5.00 41.81
CA ALA A 1180 -10.46 4.45 43.16
C ALA A 1180 -9.84 3.04 43.14
N THR A 1181 -9.02 2.71 44.13
CA THR A 1181 -8.42 1.36 44.26
C THR A 1181 -9.37 0.33 44.90
N GLU A 1182 -10.42 0.79 45.60
CA GLU A 1182 -11.45 -0.06 46.23
C GLU A 1182 -12.82 0.66 46.18
N LEU A 1183 -13.92 -0.10 46.09
CA LEU A 1183 -15.28 0.46 46.14
C LEU A 1183 -15.51 1.22 47.46
N PRO A 1184 -16.12 2.42 47.46
CA PRO A 1184 -16.50 3.08 48.69
C PRO A 1184 -17.49 2.21 49.48
N LEU A 1185 -17.15 1.88 50.74
CA LEU A 1185 -18.11 1.25 51.66
C LEU A 1185 -19.33 2.17 51.78
N SER A 1186 -20.49 1.70 51.32
CA SER A 1186 -21.76 2.43 51.41
C SER A 1186 -21.99 2.90 52.85
N SER A 1187 -21.85 4.19 53.12
CA SER A 1187 -22.15 4.74 54.44
C SER A 1187 -23.67 4.82 54.62
N ASN A 1188 -24.22 3.78 55.24
CA ASN A 1188 -25.46 3.89 56.00
C ASN A 1188 -25.26 4.92 57.10
N SER A 1189 -25.84 6.12 56.97
CA SER A 1189 -26.22 6.92 58.13
C SER A 1189 -27.37 7.89 57.83
N ASP A 1190 -28.58 7.36 57.93
CA ASP A 1190 -29.64 8.04 58.67
C ASP A 1190 -29.12 8.39 60.08
N ARG A 1191 -28.99 9.69 60.43
CA ARG A 1191 -29.51 10.33 61.66
C ARG A 1191 -28.86 11.69 62.01
N PRO A 1192 -29.57 12.52 62.82
CA PRO A 1192 -29.69 13.96 62.56
C PRO A 1192 -28.87 14.86 63.50
N THR A 1193 -28.72 16.11 63.07
CA THR A 1193 -28.55 17.38 63.82
C THR A 1193 -28.02 17.32 65.26
N ARG A 1194 -26.91 18.02 65.51
CA ARG A 1194 -26.89 19.14 66.47
C ARG A 1194 -25.64 20.02 66.35
N SER A 1195 -25.95 21.32 66.35
CA SER A 1195 -25.12 22.52 66.55
C SER A 1195 -23.91 22.40 67.47
N SER A 1196 -22.80 23.06 67.09
CA SER A 1196 -22.40 24.37 67.66
C SER A 1196 -21.09 24.87 67.04
N GLN A 1197 -21.09 26.14 66.58
CA GLN A 1197 -19.95 27.01 66.26
C GLN A 1197 -18.90 27.10 67.42
N PRO A 1198 -17.83 27.92 67.30
CA PRO A 1198 -16.81 28.01 66.25
C PRO A 1198 -15.37 28.03 66.85
N ASP A 1199 -14.36 27.76 66.02
CA ASP A 1199 -13.08 28.52 65.94
C ASP A 1199 -12.31 28.08 64.70
#